data_AF-A0A821L0E8-F1
#
_entry.id   AF-A0A821L0E8-F1
#
_cell.length_a   1.000
_cell.length_b   1.000
_cell.length_c   1.000
_cell.angle_alpha   90.00
_cell.angle_beta   90.00
_cell.angle_gamma   90.00
#
_symmetry.space_group_name_H-M   'P 1'
#
loop_
_entity.id
_entity.type
_entity.pdbx_description
1 polymer ?
#
loop_
_entity_poly.entity_id
_entity_poly.type
_entity_poly.pdbx_seq_one_letter_code
_entity_poly.pdbx_strand_id
1 'polypeptide(L)'
;MKCLPGIVRQIVRQTSNYSEGQTYILPLMMSVLPGINSNDFEKTAVTLEVLDAILKLVPCIDCSSVVHSRNGLTGIEKQVCLSTAQFEDFITDFLNRIFQMISMRSTEMSDAAMSNNRIRNKITEFLTGTLFSPKARKFVESLVRAIVKTNPIEILKYLLPQTCEHIENIMNNSLTTMLMDQRDDIEFTWHLILFSELVCARGDTLLIYKQMIMSVFLRCIHVVHKDAYEAIAMAAKNLLKSLSDLYPIDYRLSVENIEEPFIDFLPIRYAVIGVTALCRLQKPPRIYMEKSIDEILRHVRQHSPIIIDEKCYPGDREDNLWVTINNYKPPDIQIEWEQTCFLDKPFHGYYKWPNVIKYCMNKRVRYTRDTMPEQVAILYDRFIDKNFVIQLAQSSIFEEDEGDIDFSKNRFQMYKSLFRNFGLVFVENFMEQLYALIRETTSEKQNGSHRVAAEITAGMIRGSKYWTLEMLDELWKQLKPFLTEVCNNFSPENRYYWGLCFKHGMENQDPRRMHRLIDFICSLVITNQTMGTTFNETSRWYLVEELRTFQWRIPSIWCAINDHAKTLLDHPFKTVRENIADVLSMSLSFDTILPNGKSTRHPNIDQFIDSICKRLHQAIEVYEKTPLVNISGQVVEIDFEAHKALNLIETGTYAMFDIDIKSEAHHFIVFCQLI
;
A
#
# COMPACT_ATOMS: atom_id res chain seq x y z
N MET A 1 40.22 -14.33 6.96
CA MET A 1 38.94 -15.03 6.67
C MET A 1 37.93 -14.81 7.80
N LYS A 2 38.12 -15.36 9.02
CA LYS A 2 37.15 -15.22 10.14
C LYS A 2 36.80 -13.79 10.56
N CYS A 3 37.69 -12.81 10.41
CA CYS A 3 37.40 -11.40 10.74
C CYS A 3 36.66 -10.64 9.61
N LEU A 4 36.64 -11.19 8.39
CA LEU A 4 36.08 -10.51 7.22
C LEU A 4 34.57 -10.23 7.36
N PRO A 5 33.72 -11.17 7.82
CA PRO A 5 32.27 -10.94 7.94
C PRO A 5 31.93 -9.69 8.77
N GLY A 6 32.69 -9.43 9.84
CA GLY A 6 32.51 -8.27 10.72
C GLY A 6 32.82 -6.92 10.08
N ILE A 7 33.56 -6.89 8.97
CA ILE A 7 33.97 -5.66 8.28
C ILE A 7 33.36 -5.48 6.89
N VAL A 8 32.72 -6.52 6.30
CA VAL A 8 32.14 -6.45 4.93
C VAL A 8 31.24 -5.24 4.75
N ARG A 9 30.38 -4.93 5.73
CA ARG A 9 29.47 -3.78 5.65
C ARG A 9 30.19 -2.44 5.47
N GLN A 10 31.37 -2.28 6.06
CA GLN A 10 32.17 -1.07 5.91
C GLN A 10 32.92 -1.03 4.57
N ILE A 11 33.26 -2.20 4.01
CA ILE A 11 33.91 -2.31 2.70
C ILE A 11 32.91 -2.02 1.57
N VAL A 12 31.67 -2.53 1.68
CA VAL A 12 30.59 -2.32 0.70
C VAL A 12 30.08 -0.87 0.74
N ARG A 13 30.15 -0.19 1.88
CA ARG A 13 29.68 1.20 2.01
C ARG A 13 30.71 2.18 1.47
N GLN A 14 30.35 2.96 0.46
CA GLN A 14 31.16 4.09 0.03
C GLN A 14 31.17 5.17 1.14
N THR A 15 32.36 5.54 1.59
CA THR A 15 32.56 6.64 2.56
C THR A 15 33.62 7.60 2.02
N SER A 16 33.57 8.87 2.45
CA SER A 16 34.56 9.88 2.04
C SER A 16 36.00 9.50 2.40
N ASN A 17 36.17 8.70 3.45
CA ASN A 17 37.48 8.33 3.99
C ASN A 17 38.00 6.99 3.43
N TYR A 18 37.14 6.22 2.76
CA TYR A 18 37.49 4.93 2.15
C TYR A 18 36.56 4.68 0.95
N SER A 19 36.88 5.33 -0.17
CA SER A 19 36.10 5.27 -1.40
C SER A 19 36.33 3.99 -2.20
N GLU A 20 37.51 3.38 -2.07
CA GLU A 20 37.96 2.24 -2.90
C GLU A 20 37.40 0.89 -2.44
N GLY A 21 36.82 0.81 -1.24
CA GLY A 21 36.37 -0.44 -0.62
C GLY A 21 35.55 -1.36 -1.53
N GLN A 22 34.62 -0.78 -2.30
CA GLN A 22 33.74 -1.52 -3.20
C GLN A 22 34.49 -2.25 -4.33
N THR A 23 35.64 -1.72 -4.78
CA THR A 23 36.43 -2.32 -5.85
C THR A 23 37.02 -3.68 -5.48
N TYR A 24 37.17 -3.95 -4.18
CA TYR A 24 37.75 -5.18 -3.68
C TYR A 24 36.74 -6.31 -3.48
N ILE A 25 35.43 -6.02 -3.52
CA ILE A 25 34.40 -7.01 -3.15
C ILE A 25 34.39 -8.21 -4.10
N LEU A 26 34.27 -7.98 -5.40
CA LEU A 26 34.21 -9.07 -6.37
C LEU A 26 35.54 -9.84 -6.48
N PRO A 27 36.72 -9.17 -6.51
CA PRO A 27 38.00 -9.86 -6.37
C PRO A 27 38.10 -10.71 -5.10
N LEU A 28 37.60 -10.20 -3.97
CA LEU A 28 37.56 -10.95 -2.72
C LEU A 28 36.66 -12.19 -2.85
N MET A 29 35.45 -12.04 -3.38
CA MET A 29 34.52 -13.14 -3.63
C MET A 29 35.18 -14.24 -4.48
N MET A 30 35.81 -13.89 -5.59
CA MET A 30 36.53 -14.83 -6.44
C MET A 30 37.70 -15.51 -5.72
N SER A 31 38.48 -14.73 -4.96
CA SER A 31 39.68 -15.25 -4.27
C SER A 31 39.38 -16.22 -3.13
N VAL A 32 38.19 -16.13 -2.51
CA VAL A 32 37.81 -17.03 -1.41
C VAL A 32 37.19 -18.33 -1.90
N LEU A 33 36.69 -18.40 -3.14
CA LEU A 33 36.05 -19.60 -3.71
C LEU A 33 36.88 -20.90 -3.54
N PRO A 34 38.21 -20.93 -3.74
CA PRO A 34 39.03 -22.11 -3.49
C PRO A 34 38.98 -22.64 -2.05
N GLY A 35 38.48 -21.84 -1.11
CA GLY A 35 38.22 -22.25 0.28
C GLY A 35 37.03 -23.20 0.45
N ILE A 36 36.12 -23.30 -0.54
CA ILE A 36 35.09 -24.33 -0.59
C ILE A 36 35.76 -25.64 -1.03
N ASN A 37 36.05 -26.50 -0.05
CA ASN A 37 36.85 -27.71 -0.23
C ASN A 37 36.28 -28.86 0.60
N SER A 38 36.03 -30.00 -0.05
CA SER A 38 35.49 -31.22 0.57
C SER A 38 36.33 -31.79 1.71
N ASN A 39 37.64 -31.53 1.71
CA ASN A 39 38.60 -32.05 2.70
C ASN A 39 38.76 -31.15 3.93
N ASP A 40 38.35 -29.87 3.85
CA ASP A 40 38.53 -28.89 4.93
C ASP A 40 37.19 -28.20 5.24
N PHE A 41 36.47 -28.80 6.19
CA PHE A 41 35.16 -28.33 6.63
C PHE A 41 35.22 -26.98 7.33
N GLU A 42 36.27 -26.73 8.11
CA GLU A 42 36.41 -25.48 8.84
C GLU A 42 36.67 -24.33 7.87
N LYS A 43 37.58 -24.53 6.90
CA LYS A 43 37.83 -23.55 5.84
C LYS A 43 36.61 -23.34 4.96
N THR A 44 35.88 -24.40 4.62
CA THR A 44 34.62 -24.29 3.87
C THR A 44 33.59 -23.47 4.62
N ALA A 45 33.36 -23.76 5.91
CA ALA A 45 32.41 -23.04 6.73
C ALA A 45 32.74 -21.54 6.81
N VAL A 46 33.99 -21.19 7.07
CA VAL A 46 34.44 -19.79 7.12
C VAL A 46 34.32 -19.12 5.74
N THR A 47 34.58 -19.85 4.65
CA THR A 47 34.44 -19.32 3.29
C THR A 47 32.98 -18.99 2.99
N LEU A 48 32.06 -19.90 3.30
CA LEU A 48 30.62 -19.70 3.13
C LEU A 48 30.10 -18.55 4.01
N GLU A 49 30.62 -18.40 5.23
CA GLU A 49 30.27 -17.28 6.12
C GLU A 49 30.70 -15.92 5.54
N VAL A 50 31.87 -15.85 4.90
CA VAL A 50 32.33 -14.64 4.21
C VAL A 50 31.45 -14.35 3.00
N LEU A 51 31.16 -15.35 2.17
CA LEU A 51 30.32 -15.17 0.98
C LEU A 51 28.89 -14.77 1.37
N ASP A 52 28.30 -15.40 2.39
CA ASP A 52 26.98 -15.05 2.93
C ASP A 52 26.93 -13.58 3.40
N ALA A 53 27.96 -13.13 4.12
CA ALA A 53 28.04 -11.74 4.58
C ALA A 53 28.10 -10.73 3.41
N ILE A 54 28.75 -11.09 2.30
CA ILE A 54 28.83 -10.25 1.08
C ILE A 54 27.52 -10.29 0.30
N LEU A 55 26.99 -11.49 0.04
CA LEU A 55 25.78 -11.70 -0.76
C LEU A 55 24.51 -11.15 -0.10
N LYS A 56 24.53 -10.91 1.22
CA LYS A 56 23.47 -10.18 1.94
C LYS A 56 23.51 -8.67 1.77
N LEU A 57 24.56 -8.12 1.14
CA LEU A 57 24.80 -6.69 1.01
C LEU A 57 24.99 -6.24 -0.44
N VAL A 58 25.26 -7.16 -1.35
CA VAL A 58 25.58 -6.86 -2.75
C VAL A 58 24.62 -7.61 -3.67
N PRO A 59 23.83 -6.89 -4.48
CA PRO A 59 23.01 -7.54 -5.50
C PRO A 59 23.89 -8.01 -6.66
N CYS A 60 23.83 -9.31 -6.99
CA CYS A 60 24.59 -9.91 -8.08
C CYS A 60 23.90 -9.66 -9.42
N ILE A 61 24.08 -8.46 -9.98
CA ILE A 61 23.48 -8.01 -11.25
C ILE A 61 24.60 -7.50 -12.14
N ASP A 62 24.58 -7.88 -13.42
CA ASP A 62 25.49 -7.29 -14.39
C ASP A 62 25.03 -5.89 -14.80
N CYS A 63 25.69 -4.89 -14.22
CA CYS A 63 25.53 -3.46 -14.50
C CYS A 63 26.67 -2.91 -15.38
N SER A 64 27.46 -3.76 -16.06
CA SER A 64 28.64 -3.32 -16.82
C SER A 64 28.30 -2.39 -17.98
N SER A 65 27.14 -2.60 -18.60
CA SER A 65 26.62 -1.77 -19.70
C SER A 65 26.27 -0.33 -19.29
N VAL A 66 26.04 -0.08 -18.00
CA VAL A 66 25.62 1.23 -17.46
C VAL A 66 26.67 2.32 -17.66
N VAL A 67 27.94 1.93 -17.78
CA VAL A 67 29.05 2.86 -18.03
C VAL A 67 28.90 3.58 -19.38
N HIS A 68 28.18 2.98 -20.33
CA HIS A 68 27.94 3.56 -21.65
C HIS A 68 26.69 4.43 -21.72
N SER A 69 25.71 4.24 -20.82
CA SER A 69 24.42 4.94 -20.85
C SER A 69 24.30 6.06 -19.82
N ARG A 70 25.01 5.97 -18.67
CA ARG A 70 24.88 6.92 -17.56
C ARG A 70 26.05 7.90 -17.48
N ASN A 71 25.75 9.17 -17.68
CA ASN A 71 26.68 10.27 -17.45
C ASN A 71 26.82 10.57 -15.94
N GLY A 72 28.02 10.98 -15.49
CA GLY A 72 28.26 11.44 -14.10
C GLY A 72 28.77 10.38 -13.11
N LEU A 73 29.12 9.17 -13.57
CA LEU A 73 29.78 8.15 -12.72
C LEU A 73 31.22 8.57 -12.37
N THR A 74 31.58 8.43 -11.11
CA THR A 74 32.97 8.55 -10.62
C THR A 74 33.85 7.44 -11.22
N GLY A 75 35.18 7.64 -11.21
CA GLY A 75 36.11 6.62 -11.70
C GLY A 75 35.96 5.26 -10.99
N ILE A 76 35.70 5.30 -9.68
CA ILE A 76 35.48 4.10 -8.85
C ILE A 76 34.17 3.43 -9.23
N GLU A 77 33.08 4.18 -9.38
CA GLU A 77 31.79 3.60 -9.79
C GLU A 77 31.87 2.95 -11.17
N LYS A 78 32.57 3.57 -12.13
CA LYS A 78 32.81 2.95 -13.45
C LYS A 78 33.54 1.63 -13.32
N GLN A 79 34.60 1.58 -12.50
CA GLN A 79 35.36 0.35 -12.26
C GLN A 79 34.50 -0.74 -11.62
N VAL A 80 33.70 -0.39 -10.60
CA VAL A 80 32.80 -1.33 -9.93
C VAL A 80 31.75 -1.85 -10.91
N CYS A 81 31.10 -0.97 -11.69
CA CYS A 81 30.15 -1.38 -12.73
C CYS A 81 30.78 -2.32 -13.76
N LEU A 82 31.97 -2.01 -14.28
CA LEU A 82 32.63 -2.91 -15.24
C LEU A 82 32.95 -4.27 -14.64
N SER A 83 33.29 -4.32 -13.34
CA SER A 83 33.58 -5.59 -12.67
C SER A 83 32.36 -6.51 -12.56
N THR A 84 31.13 -5.97 -12.54
CA THR A 84 29.91 -6.80 -12.35
C THR A 84 29.66 -7.79 -13.48
N ALA A 85 30.29 -7.62 -14.65
CA ALA A 85 30.25 -8.60 -15.74
C ALA A 85 30.73 -9.99 -15.30
N GLN A 86 31.56 -10.07 -14.25
CA GLN A 86 32.10 -11.34 -13.74
C GLN A 86 31.19 -12.03 -12.71
N PHE A 87 29.99 -11.50 -12.42
CA PHE A 87 29.07 -12.17 -11.50
C PHE A 87 28.59 -13.53 -12.02
N GLU A 88 28.37 -13.67 -13.33
CA GLU A 88 27.98 -14.96 -13.94
C GLU A 88 29.09 -16.01 -13.76
N ASP A 89 30.35 -15.62 -14.00
CA ASP A 89 31.52 -16.46 -13.77
C ASP A 89 31.61 -16.89 -12.30
N PHE A 90 31.47 -15.93 -11.37
CA PHE A 90 31.48 -16.19 -9.94
C PHE A 90 30.39 -17.21 -9.53
N ILE A 91 29.15 -17.02 -9.98
CA ILE A 91 28.04 -17.92 -9.64
C ILE A 91 28.30 -19.31 -10.21
N THR A 92 28.79 -19.40 -11.44
CA THR A 92 29.11 -20.67 -12.09
C THR A 92 30.20 -21.43 -11.33
N ASP A 93 31.30 -20.76 -10.96
CA ASP A 93 32.39 -21.35 -10.20
C ASP A 93 31.98 -21.73 -8.78
N PHE A 94 31.15 -20.91 -8.14
CA PHE A 94 30.58 -21.22 -6.84
C PHE A 94 29.76 -22.52 -6.89
N LEU A 95 28.82 -22.62 -7.85
CA LEU A 95 27.98 -23.80 -8.02
C LEU A 95 28.81 -25.04 -8.37
N ASN A 96 29.81 -24.92 -9.24
CA ASN A 96 30.73 -26.00 -9.57
C ASN A 96 31.38 -26.59 -8.31
N ARG A 97 31.85 -25.73 -7.39
CA ARG A 97 32.48 -26.18 -6.14
C ARG A 97 31.49 -26.81 -5.17
N ILE A 98 30.27 -26.30 -5.09
CA ILE A 98 29.20 -26.91 -4.30
C ILE A 98 28.86 -28.30 -4.85
N PHE A 99 28.70 -28.44 -6.17
CA PHE A 99 28.41 -29.72 -6.80
C PHE A 99 29.57 -30.71 -6.63
N GLN A 100 30.83 -30.28 -6.79
CA GLN A 100 32.00 -31.11 -6.50
C GLN A 100 32.03 -31.58 -5.05
N MET A 101 31.68 -30.71 -4.10
CA MET A 101 31.62 -31.07 -2.68
C MET A 101 30.50 -32.09 -2.39
N ILE A 102 29.37 -32.00 -3.10
CA ILE A 102 28.28 -32.97 -2.99
C ILE A 102 28.67 -34.30 -3.67
N SER A 103 29.33 -34.26 -4.84
CA SER A 103 29.70 -35.43 -5.63
C SER A 103 30.86 -36.24 -5.04
N MET A 104 31.84 -35.59 -4.40
CA MET A 104 32.89 -36.29 -3.63
C MET A 104 32.34 -37.07 -2.42
N ARG A 105 31.05 -36.87 -2.09
CA ARG A 105 30.33 -37.59 -1.03
C ARG A 105 29.35 -38.62 -1.58
N SER A 106 29.29 -38.82 -2.90
CA SER A 106 28.54 -39.88 -3.57
C SER A 106 29.49 -40.92 -4.16
N THR A 107 29.10 -42.18 -4.12
CA THR A 107 29.74 -43.25 -4.89
C THR A 107 29.22 -43.18 -6.32
N GLU A 108 30.09 -42.76 -7.25
CA GLU A 108 29.91 -42.71 -8.71
C GLU A 108 28.86 -41.69 -9.23
N MET A 109 29.35 -40.50 -9.65
CA MET A 109 28.61 -39.58 -10.52
C MET A 109 29.37 -39.42 -11.84
N SER A 110 28.67 -39.40 -12.98
CA SER A 110 29.28 -39.28 -14.30
C SER A 110 29.76 -37.84 -14.60
N ASP A 111 30.86 -37.73 -15.34
CA ASP A 111 31.51 -36.47 -15.75
C ASP A 111 30.59 -35.52 -16.56
N ALA A 112 29.43 -35.99 -17.03
CA ALA A 112 28.48 -35.20 -17.83
C ALA A 112 27.85 -34.03 -17.04
N ALA A 113 27.62 -34.19 -15.74
CA ALA A 113 27.10 -33.13 -14.87
C ALA A 113 28.10 -31.97 -14.62
N MET A 114 29.36 -32.13 -15.06
CA MET A 114 30.41 -31.13 -14.90
C MET A 114 30.60 -30.22 -16.13
N SER A 115 29.78 -30.37 -17.19
CA SER A 115 29.92 -29.58 -18.43
C SER A 115 29.44 -28.11 -18.32
N ASN A 116 29.86 -27.28 -19.28
CA ASN A 116 29.55 -25.84 -19.41
C ASN A 116 28.15 -25.61 -20.02
N ASN A 117 27.10 -26.00 -19.30
CA ASN A 117 25.72 -25.64 -19.64
C ASN A 117 25.26 -24.42 -18.81
N ARG A 118 24.28 -23.64 -19.32
CA ARG A 118 23.63 -22.54 -18.58
C ARG A 118 23.23 -23.02 -17.17
N ILE A 119 23.39 -22.17 -16.14
CA ILE A 119 23.17 -22.50 -14.71
C ILE A 119 21.88 -23.32 -14.47
N ARG A 120 20.79 -22.95 -15.15
CA ARG A 120 19.50 -23.65 -15.11
C ARG A 120 19.60 -25.12 -15.52
N ASN A 121 20.17 -25.41 -16.68
CA ASN A 121 20.32 -26.77 -17.19
C ASN A 121 21.22 -27.61 -16.29
N LYS A 122 22.26 -26.98 -15.74
CA LYS A 122 23.19 -27.63 -14.81
C LYS A 122 22.52 -28.08 -13.52
N ILE A 123 21.65 -27.23 -12.95
CA ILE A 123 20.84 -27.58 -11.77
C ILE A 123 19.88 -28.72 -12.11
N THR A 124 19.16 -28.65 -13.22
CA THR A 124 18.21 -29.70 -13.62
C THR A 124 18.91 -31.04 -13.85
N GLU A 125 20.00 -31.07 -14.62
CA GLU A 125 20.79 -32.30 -14.88
C GLU A 125 21.34 -32.91 -13.58
N PHE A 126 21.83 -32.08 -12.66
CA PHE A 126 22.34 -32.52 -11.36
C PHE A 126 21.24 -33.13 -10.47
N LEU A 127 20.05 -32.52 -10.45
CA LEU A 127 18.93 -32.98 -9.64
C LEU A 127 18.28 -34.28 -10.14
N THR A 128 18.41 -34.57 -11.44
CA THR A 128 17.92 -35.82 -12.05
C THR A 128 18.84 -37.03 -11.87
N GLY A 129 20.06 -36.85 -11.36
CA GLY A 129 20.99 -37.95 -11.09
C GLY A 129 20.59 -38.76 -9.83
N THR A 130 20.43 -40.08 -9.96
CA THR A 130 19.76 -40.92 -8.95
C THR A 130 20.65 -41.56 -7.87
N LEU A 131 21.95 -41.26 -7.79
CA LEU A 131 22.90 -41.97 -6.91
C LEU A 131 23.60 -41.11 -5.83
N PHE A 132 22.83 -40.26 -5.13
CA PHE A 132 23.37 -39.53 -3.97
C PHE A 132 23.41 -40.38 -2.70
N SER A 133 24.50 -40.31 -1.94
CA SER A 133 24.55 -40.86 -0.57
C SER A 133 23.55 -40.14 0.35
N PRO A 134 23.09 -40.76 1.46
CA PRO A 134 22.16 -40.11 2.40
C PRO A 134 22.65 -38.75 2.93
N LYS A 135 23.97 -38.57 3.07
CA LYS A 135 24.56 -37.29 3.47
C LYS A 135 24.51 -36.25 2.35
N ALA A 136 24.77 -36.65 1.11
CA ALA A 136 24.70 -35.78 -0.06
C ALA A 136 23.25 -35.31 -0.31
N ARG A 137 22.26 -36.20 -0.15
CA ARG A 137 20.83 -35.89 -0.31
C ARG A 137 20.36 -34.71 0.52
N LYS A 138 20.82 -34.57 1.77
CA LYS A 138 20.44 -33.43 2.64
C LYS A 138 20.92 -32.07 2.09
N PHE A 139 22.08 -32.04 1.42
CA PHE A 139 22.56 -30.82 0.76
C PHE A 139 21.71 -30.50 -0.47
N VAL A 140 21.36 -31.53 -1.25
CA VAL A 140 20.51 -31.37 -2.44
C VAL A 140 19.10 -30.93 -2.05
N GLU A 141 18.50 -31.52 -1.02
CA GLU A 141 17.21 -31.11 -0.43
C GLU A 141 17.22 -29.61 -0.08
N SER A 142 18.25 -29.16 0.65
CA SER A 142 18.39 -27.75 1.04
C SER A 142 18.54 -26.82 -0.17
N LEU A 143 19.26 -27.27 -1.20
CA LEU A 143 19.46 -26.52 -2.45
C LEU A 143 18.15 -26.39 -3.23
N VAL A 144 17.41 -27.48 -3.41
CA VAL A 144 16.11 -27.49 -4.09
C VAL A 144 15.13 -26.57 -3.36
N ARG A 145 15.03 -26.68 -2.04
CA ARG A 145 14.19 -25.80 -1.22
C ARG A 145 14.50 -24.32 -1.46
N ALA A 146 15.77 -23.95 -1.50
CA ALA A 146 16.17 -22.56 -1.71
C ALA A 146 15.78 -22.06 -3.12
N ILE A 147 15.99 -22.88 -4.15
CA ILE A 147 15.70 -22.54 -5.54
C ILE A 147 14.19 -22.43 -5.78
N VAL A 148 13.40 -23.39 -5.28
CA VAL A 148 11.93 -23.40 -5.38
C VAL A 148 11.31 -22.19 -4.71
N LYS A 149 11.82 -21.78 -3.54
CA LYS A 149 11.34 -20.58 -2.85
C LYS A 149 11.68 -19.28 -3.57
N THR A 150 12.73 -19.26 -4.38
CA THR A 150 13.20 -18.06 -5.06
C THR A 150 12.50 -17.85 -6.40
N ASN A 151 12.31 -18.92 -7.19
CA ASN A 151 11.61 -18.84 -8.48
C ASN A 151 10.66 -20.06 -8.67
N PRO A 152 9.51 -20.07 -8.00
CA PRO A 152 8.62 -21.23 -7.99
C PRO A 152 8.00 -21.51 -9.37
N ILE A 153 7.70 -20.47 -10.16
CA ILE A 153 7.01 -20.61 -11.45
C ILE A 153 7.87 -21.39 -12.44
N GLU A 154 9.11 -20.95 -12.65
CA GLU A 154 10.00 -21.61 -13.61
C GLU A 154 10.42 -22.99 -13.11
N ILE A 155 10.69 -23.16 -11.82
CA ILE A 155 11.24 -24.41 -11.30
C ILE A 155 10.19 -25.52 -11.26
N LEU A 156 8.97 -25.22 -10.80
CA LEU A 156 7.89 -26.21 -10.76
C LEU A 156 7.48 -26.66 -12.17
N LYS A 157 7.55 -25.77 -13.16
CA LYS A 157 7.24 -26.09 -14.57
C LYS A 157 8.07 -27.26 -15.11
N TYR A 158 9.32 -27.42 -14.68
CA TYR A 158 10.20 -28.48 -15.17
C TYR A 158 10.33 -29.65 -14.19
N LEU A 159 10.57 -29.40 -12.89
CA LEU A 159 10.92 -30.46 -11.94
C LEU A 159 9.72 -31.19 -11.35
N LEU A 160 8.59 -30.50 -11.14
CA LEU A 160 7.43 -31.11 -10.47
C LEU A 160 6.77 -32.20 -11.34
N PRO A 161 6.48 -31.99 -12.63
CA PRO A 161 5.96 -33.05 -13.51
C PRO A 161 6.87 -34.27 -13.57
N GLN A 162 8.17 -34.09 -13.77
CA GLN A 162 9.14 -35.18 -13.85
C GLN A 162 9.19 -36.00 -12.56
N THR A 163 9.20 -35.32 -11.40
CA THR A 163 9.24 -35.98 -10.10
C THR A 163 7.95 -36.78 -9.85
N CYS A 164 6.79 -36.19 -10.15
CA CYS A 164 5.50 -36.87 -9.99
C CYS A 164 5.37 -38.08 -10.92
N GLU A 165 5.77 -37.95 -12.19
CA GLU A 165 5.76 -39.05 -13.16
C GLU A 165 6.66 -40.21 -12.72
N HIS A 166 7.86 -39.91 -12.20
CA HIS A 166 8.78 -40.94 -11.71
C HIS A 166 8.22 -41.69 -10.49
N ILE A 167 7.62 -40.96 -9.53
CA ILE A 167 6.93 -41.57 -8.37
C ILE A 167 5.79 -42.48 -8.83
N GLU A 168 4.98 -42.02 -9.78
CA GLU A 168 3.88 -42.80 -10.34
C GLU A 168 4.36 -44.05 -11.07
N ASN A 169 5.45 -43.95 -11.85
CA ASN A 169 6.05 -45.07 -12.56
C ASN A 169 6.62 -46.12 -11.60
N ILE A 170 7.32 -45.71 -10.53
CA ILE A 170 7.81 -46.64 -9.50
C ILE A 170 6.65 -47.37 -8.84
N MET A 171 5.58 -46.65 -8.45
CA MET A 171 4.43 -47.31 -7.83
C MET A 171 3.71 -48.27 -8.78
N ASN A 172 3.53 -47.89 -10.05
CA ASN A 172 2.88 -48.75 -11.05
C ASN A 172 3.68 -50.05 -11.30
N ASN A 173 5.01 -49.98 -11.25
CA ASN A 173 5.88 -51.13 -11.45
C ASN A 173 6.02 -52.03 -10.18
N SER A 174 5.69 -51.51 -8.99
CA SER A 174 5.99 -52.14 -7.71
C SER A 174 4.77 -52.39 -6.81
N LEU A 175 3.55 -52.32 -7.37
CA LEU A 175 2.25 -52.44 -6.67
C LEU A 175 2.11 -53.67 -5.75
N THR A 176 2.86 -54.75 -5.96
CA THR A 176 2.82 -55.98 -5.15
C THR A 176 3.95 -56.11 -4.12
N THR A 177 5.04 -55.33 -4.22
CA THR A 177 6.24 -55.52 -3.39
C THR A 177 6.38 -54.47 -2.29
N MET A 178 5.97 -53.22 -2.54
CA MET A 178 6.11 -52.12 -1.56
C MET A 178 5.08 -52.16 -0.42
N LEU A 179 4.03 -52.97 -0.56
CA LEU A 179 3.04 -53.21 0.51
C LEU A 179 3.46 -54.33 1.47
N MET A 180 4.50 -55.11 1.13
CA MET A 180 4.85 -56.34 1.88
C MET A 180 6.35 -56.61 2.12
N ASP A 181 7.30 -55.90 1.50
CA ASP A 181 8.73 -56.20 1.66
C ASP A 181 9.53 -55.05 2.33
N GLN A 182 10.41 -55.41 3.27
CA GLN A 182 11.36 -54.50 3.96
C GLN A 182 12.57 -54.17 3.06
N ARG A 183 12.35 -53.79 1.81
CA ARG A 183 13.43 -53.27 0.96
C ARG A 183 13.43 -51.76 1.05
N ASP A 184 14.55 -51.21 1.49
CA ASP A 184 14.85 -49.78 1.43
C ASP A 184 14.86 -49.37 -0.06
N ASP A 185 13.70 -48.98 -0.60
CA ASP A 185 13.66 -48.36 -1.93
C ASP A 185 14.17 -46.91 -1.78
N ILE A 186 15.50 -46.86 -1.77
CA ILE A 186 16.35 -45.68 -1.65
C ILE A 186 16.03 -44.68 -2.76
N GLU A 187 15.56 -45.13 -3.92
CA GLU A 187 15.19 -44.30 -5.05
C GLU A 187 13.77 -43.72 -4.87
N PHE A 188 12.80 -44.56 -4.51
CA PHE A 188 11.42 -44.10 -4.24
C PHE A 188 11.38 -43.05 -3.12
N THR A 189 12.05 -43.35 -2.00
CA THR A 189 12.13 -42.44 -0.85
C THR A 189 12.81 -41.12 -1.23
N TRP A 190 13.81 -41.14 -2.11
CA TRP A 190 14.48 -39.92 -2.59
C TRP A 190 13.52 -39.03 -3.39
N HIS A 191 12.76 -39.59 -4.32
CA HIS A 191 11.81 -38.82 -5.11
C HIS A 191 10.67 -38.27 -4.26
N LEU A 192 10.24 -38.98 -3.21
CA LEU A 192 9.29 -38.45 -2.23
C LEU A 192 9.85 -37.29 -1.40
N ILE A 193 11.13 -37.35 -1.00
CA ILE A 193 11.81 -36.23 -0.35
C ILE A 193 11.88 -35.03 -1.31
N LEU A 194 12.31 -35.25 -2.55
CA LEU A 194 12.37 -34.21 -3.57
C LEU A 194 10.99 -33.58 -3.79
N PHE A 195 9.94 -34.41 -3.92
CA PHE A 195 8.55 -33.95 -4.00
C PHE A 195 8.16 -33.10 -2.79
N SER A 196 8.54 -33.51 -1.58
CA SER A 196 8.26 -32.74 -0.35
C SER A 196 8.88 -31.34 -0.36
N GLU A 197 10.02 -31.17 -1.02
CA GLU A 197 10.69 -29.87 -1.21
C GLU A 197 10.06 -29.04 -2.32
N LEU A 198 9.60 -29.66 -3.40
CA LEU A 198 8.92 -28.94 -4.48
C LEU A 198 7.56 -28.38 -4.00
N VAL A 199 6.84 -29.10 -3.14
CA VAL A 199 5.53 -28.65 -2.61
C VAL A 199 5.64 -27.64 -1.46
N CYS A 200 6.84 -27.15 -1.13
CA CYS A 200 7.02 -26.01 -0.22
C CYS A 200 7.04 -24.64 -0.94
N ALA A 201 6.69 -24.62 -2.23
CA ALA A 201 6.64 -23.43 -3.07
C ALA A 201 5.49 -22.47 -2.71
N ARG A 202 5.43 -21.32 -3.38
CA ARG A 202 4.35 -20.34 -3.22
C ARG A 202 2.98 -20.97 -3.52
N GLY A 203 2.03 -20.79 -2.60
CA GLY A 203 0.76 -21.50 -2.59
C GLY A 203 -0.09 -21.30 -3.84
N ASP A 204 -0.15 -20.07 -4.35
CA ASP A 204 -0.84 -19.71 -5.60
C ASP A 204 -0.25 -20.45 -6.83
N THR A 205 1.08 -20.60 -6.90
CA THR A 205 1.75 -21.35 -7.97
C THR A 205 1.47 -22.85 -7.85
N LEU A 206 1.41 -23.40 -6.64
CA LEU A 206 1.07 -24.82 -6.40
C LEU A 206 -0.35 -25.17 -6.86
N LEU A 207 -1.30 -24.24 -6.77
CA LEU A 207 -2.68 -24.47 -7.19
C LEU A 207 -2.81 -24.80 -8.69
N ILE A 208 -1.87 -24.33 -9.52
CA ILE A 208 -1.79 -24.68 -10.95
C ILE A 208 -1.60 -26.20 -11.13
N TYR A 209 -0.87 -26.83 -10.21
CA TYR A 209 -0.50 -28.26 -10.25
C TYR A 209 -1.34 -29.14 -9.31
N LYS A 210 -2.47 -28.62 -8.79
CA LYS A 210 -3.26 -29.29 -7.73
C LYS A 210 -3.61 -30.75 -8.05
N GLN A 211 -4.00 -31.06 -9.29
CA GLN A 211 -4.45 -32.41 -9.65
C GLN A 211 -3.29 -33.41 -9.57
N MET A 212 -2.11 -33.01 -10.06
CA MET A 212 -0.90 -33.84 -10.06
C MET A 212 -0.38 -34.06 -8.63
N ILE A 213 -0.34 -32.98 -7.82
CA ILE A 213 0.06 -33.06 -6.41
C ILE A 213 -0.87 -34.01 -5.64
N MET A 214 -2.19 -33.88 -5.82
CA MET A 214 -3.16 -34.74 -5.16
C MET A 214 -3.10 -36.20 -5.64
N SER A 215 -2.77 -36.44 -6.92
CA SER A 215 -2.56 -37.81 -7.44
C SER A 215 -1.46 -38.54 -6.66
N VAL A 216 -0.32 -37.87 -6.42
CA VAL A 216 0.78 -38.44 -5.64
C VAL A 216 0.34 -38.77 -4.21
N PHE A 217 -0.34 -37.83 -3.51
CA PHE A 217 -0.83 -38.10 -2.15
C PHE A 217 -1.82 -39.26 -2.08
N LEU A 218 -2.76 -39.34 -3.03
CA LEU A 218 -3.77 -40.39 -3.06
C LEU A 218 -3.16 -41.77 -3.29
N ARG A 219 -2.17 -41.88 -4.19
CA ARG A 219 -1.51 -43.16 -4.45
C ARG A 219 -0.53 -43.54 -3.34
N CYS A 220 0.10 -42.57 -2.69
CA CYS A 220 1.08 -42.83 -1.63
C CYS A 220 0.46 -43.04 -0.24
N ILE A 221 -0.85 -42.85 -0.06
CA ILE A 221 -1.52 -42.95 1.26
C ILE A 221 -1.41 -44.35 1.90
N HIS A 222 -1.22 -45.39 1.07
CA HIS A 222 -1.13 -46.78 1.51
C HIS A 222 0.32 -47.25 1.74
N VAL A 223 1.32 -46.37 1.57
CA VAL A 223 2.73 -46.71 1.79
C VAL A 223 2.99 -46.93 3.28
N VAL A 224 3.53 -48.10 3.61
CA VAL A 224 3.77 -48.52 5.01
C VAL A 224 5.25 -48.33 5.42
N HIS A 225 6.14 -48.10 4.46
CA HIS A 225 7.57 -47.89 4.71
C HIS A 225 7.81 -46.59 5.48
N LYS A 226 8.53 -46.66 6.61
CA LYS A 226 8.69 -45.55 7.55
C LYS A 226 9.26 -44.28 6.90
N ASP A 227 10.38 -44.39 6.19
CA ASP A 227 11.05 -43.20 5.63
C ASP A 227 10.25 -42.56 4.49
N ALA A 228 9.53 -43.39 3.72
CA ALA A 228 8.66 -42.92 2.65
C ALA A 228 7.42 -42.24 3.24
N TYR A 229 6.82 -42.82 4.29
CA TYR A 229 5.72 -42.24 5.04
C TYR A 229 6.11 -40.89 5.68
N GLU A 230 7.31 -40.79 6.27
CA GLU A 230 7.83 -39.54 6.83
C GLU A 230 8.00 -38.47 5.74
N ALA A 231 8.50 -38.84 4.55
CA ALA A 231 8.62 -37.93 3.41
C ALA A 231 7.25 -37.44 2.90
N ILE A 232 6.25 -38.33 2.81
CA ILE A 232 4.87 -37.96 2.43
C ILE A 232 4.24 -37.06 3.49
N ALA A 233 4.42 -37.36 4.77
CA ALA A 233 3.94 -36.53 5.86
C ALA A 233 4.60 -35.14 5.85
N MET A 234 5.90 -35.06 5.52
CA MET A 234 6.61 -33.81 5.32
C MET A 234 6.04 -33.04 4.12
N ALA A 235 5.78 -33.72 3.00
CA ALA A 235 5.16 -33.11 1.82
C ALA A 235 3.78 -32.53 2.16
N ALA A 236 2.94 -33.27 2.89
CA ALA A 236 1.62 -32.81 3.31
C ALA A 236 1.72 -31.59 4.22
N LYS A 237 2.63 -31.62 5.20
CA LYS A 237 2.91 -30.48 6.08
C LYS A 237 3.39 -29.26 5.31
N ASN A 238 4.30 -29.43 4.35
CA ASN A 238 4.82 -28.35 3.52
C ASN A 238 3.75 -27.75 2.63
N LEU A 239 2.90 -28.59 2.01
CA LEU A 239 1.77 -28.14 1.20
C LEU A 239 0.77 -27.35 2.04
N LEU A 240 0.37 -27.88 3.19
CA LEU A 240 -0.57 -27.21 4.09
C LEU A 240 -0.03 -25.85 4.51
N LYS A 241 1.21 -25.79 5.01
CA LYS A 241 1.86 -24.51 5.38
C LYS A 241 1.89 -23.52 4.22
N SER A 242 2.22 -23.99 3.02
CA SER A 242 2.30 -23.14 1.84
C SER A 242 0.93 -22.57 1.43
N LEU A 243 -0.17 -23.24 1.76
CA LEU A 243 -1.53 -22.82 1.47
C LEU A 243 -2.23 -22.11 2.64
N SER A 244 -1.80 -22.34 3.88
CA SER A 244 -2.47 -21.85 5.11
C SER A 244 -1.72 -20.73 5.82
N ASP A 245 -0.40 -20.69 5.76
CA ASP A 245 0.40 -19.75 6.55
C ASP A 245 0.52 -18.40 5.85
N LEU A 246 0.66 -17.33 6.64
CA LEU A 246 1.11 -16.03 6.16
C LEU A 246 2.65 -16.01 6.15
N TYR A 247 3.26 -15.97 4.97
CA TYR A 247 4.72 -15.94 4.82
C TYR A 247 5.19 -14.93 3.76
N PRO A 248 6.42 -14.41 3.88
CA PRO A 248 7.02 -13.58 2.83
C PRO A 248 7.22 -14.39 1.54
N ILE A 249 6.80 -13.82 0.42
CA ILE A 249 6.96 -14.41 -0.93
C ILE A 249 8.20 -13.89 -1.65
N ASP A 250 8.83 -12.83 -1.13
CA ASP A 250 10.00 -12.18 -1.72
C ASP A 250 11.07 -11.99 -0.62
N TYR A 251 12.27 -12.48 -0.90
CA TYR A 251 13.45 -12.41 -0.03
C TYR A 251 14.60 -11.63 -0.68
N ARG A 252 14.34 -10.91 -1.78
CA ARG A 252 15.34 -10.11 -2.50
C ARG A 252 15.88 -8.98 -1.62
N LEU A 253 17.13 -8.59 -1.87
CA LEU A 253 17.77 -7.44 -1.20
C LEU A 253 17.08 -6.11 -1.51
N SER A 254 16.45 -6.04 -2.68
CA SER A 254 15.66 -4.91 -3.15
C SER A 254 14.21 -5.32 -3.36
N VAL A 255 13.29 -4.40 -3.08
CA VAL A 255 11.83 -4.57 -3.31
C VAL A 255 11.48 -4.58 -4.80
N GLU A 256 12.47 -4.36 -5.67
CA GLU A 256 12.30 -4.06 -7.08
C GLU A 256 12.53 -5.27 -7.98
N ASN A 257 11.81 -5.31 -9.10
CA ASN A 257 11.95 -6.34 -10.10
C ASN A 257 13.19 -6.09 -10.97
N ILE A 258 14.30 -6.74 -10.62
CA ILE A 258 15.59 -6.54 -11.28
C ILE A 258 15.69 -7.27 -12.63
N GLU A 259 14.65 -8.01 -13.03
CA GLU A 259 14.58 -8.68 -14.34
C GLU A 259 14.12 -7.73 -15.46
N GLU A 260 13.66 -6.53 -15.13
CA GLU A 260 13.28 -5.49 -16.10
C GLU A 260 14.49 -4.67 -16.61
N PRO A 261 14.46 -4.18 -17.86
CA PRO A 261 15.57 -3.41 -18.44
C PRO A 261 15.99 -2.22 -17.57
N PHE A 262 17.30 -2.16 -17.27
CA PHE A 262 17.92 -1.19 -16.36
C PHE A 262 17.70 0.30 -16.72
N ILE A 263 17.34 0.59 -17.99
CA ILE A 263 17.13 1.93 -18.53
C ILE A 263 15.73 2.48 -18.21
N ASP A 264 14.74 1.61 -18.03
CA ASP A 264 13.33 2.02 -17.95
C ASP A 264 12.85 2.23 -16.52
N PHE A 265 13.49 1.59 -15.53
CA PHE A 265 12.95 1.47 -14.17
C PHE A 265 13.67 2.30 -13.08
N LEU A 266 15.00 2.47 -13.17
CA LEU A 266 15.81 2.96 -12.04
C LEU A 266 15.79 4.49 -11.77
N PRO A 267 15.79 5.40 -12.78
CA PRO A 267 16.05 6.80 -12.49
C PRO A 267 14.97 7.48 -11.65
N ILE A 268 13.70 7.08 -11.81
CA ILE A 268 12.56 7.84 -11.28
C ILE A 268 12.09 7.27 -9.94
N ARG A 269 11.91 5.96 -9.76
CA ARG A 269 11.55 5.37 -8.46
C ARG A 269 12.62 5.65 -7.39
N TYR A 270 13.90 5.49 -7.70
CA TYR A 270 14.98 5.87 -6.79
C TYR A 270 15.15 7.38 -6.65
N ALA A 271 14.86 8.18 -7.68
CA ALA A 271 14.80 9.62 -7.49
C ALA A 271 13.65 9.99 -6.54
N VAL A 272 12.47 9.37 -6.65
CA VAL A 272 11.33 9.63 -5.77
C VAL A 272 11.67 9.26 -4.33
N ILE A 273 12.24 8.07 -4.10
CA ILE A 273 12.67 7.62 -2.77
C ILE A 273 13.83 8.49 -2.26
N GLY A 274 14.81 8.78 -3.11
CA GLY A 274 16.01 9.57 -2.81
C GLY A 274 15.69 11.02 -2.49
N VAL A 275 14.91 11.71 -3.32
CA VAL A 275 14.39 13.06 -3.08
C VAL A 275 13.56 13.09 -1.80
N THR A 276 12.71 12.07 -1.58
CA THR A 276 11.95 11.97 -0.33
C THR A 276 12.87 11.84 0.88
N ALA A 277 13.88 10.96 0.81
CA ALA A 277 14.85 10.74 1.87
C ALA A 277 15.68 12.00 2.14
N LEU A 278 16.21 12.66 1.10
CA LEU A 278 16.94 13.92 1.19
C LEU A 278 16.07 15.01 1.82
N CYS A 279 14.83 15.18 1.35
CA CYS A 279 13.91 16.15 1.93
C CYS A 279 13.60 15.82 3.40
N ARG A 280 13.52 14.54 3.79
CA ARG A 280 13.30 14.10 5.18
C ARG A 280 14.53 14.32 6.07
N LEU A 281 15.73 14.10 5.57
CA LEU A 281 16.97 14.40 6.27
C LEU A 281 17.12 15.91 6.47
N GLN A 282 16.78 16.69 5.45
CA GLN A 282 16.83 18.15 5.45
C GLN A 282 15.52 18.78 5.92
N LYS A 283 14.78 18.10 6.80
CA LYS A 283 13.46 18.55 7.25
C LYS A 283 13.62 19.77 8.16
N PRO A 284 13.10 20.97 7.81
CA PRO A 284 13.27 22.15 8.66
C PRO A 284 12.69 21.94 10.06
N PRO A 285 13.32 22.46 11.13
CA PRO A 285 12.83 22.24 12.49
C PRO A 285 11.40 22.79 12.66
N ARG A 286 10.66 22.19 13.61
CA ARG A 286 9.35 22.72 14.04
C ARG A 286 9.55 23.41 15.38
N ILE A 287 8.80 24.48 15.59
CA ILE A 287 8.68 25.11 16.90
C ILE A 287 7.51 24.44 17.60
N TYR A 288 7.79 23.86 18.77
CA TYR A 288 6.81 23.20 19.60
C TYR A 288 6.43 24.10 20.77
N MET A 289 5.16 24.08 21.12
CA MET A 289 4.63 24.62 22.35
C MET A 289 4.16 23.46 23.22
N GLU A 290 4.46 23.55 24.51
CA GLU A 290 3.96 22.65 25.54
C GLU A 290 3.19 23.48 26.54
N LYS A 291 1.93 23.12 26.78
CA LYS A 291 1.06 23.78 27.76
C LYS A 291 0.33 22.71 28.55
N SER A 292 0.05 22.99 29.82
CA SER A 292 -0.87 22.17 30.59
C SER A 292 -2.27 22.27 29.98
N ILE A 293 -3.07 21.20 30.07
CA ILE A 293 -4.45 21.25 29.61
C ILE A 293 -5.23 22.36 30.34
N ASP A 294 -4.96 22.58 31.63
CA ASP A 294 -5.62 23.61 32.44
C ASP A 294 -5.33 25.03 31.95
N GLU A 295 -4.13 25.31 31.44
CA GLU A 295 -3.80 26.60 30.83
C GLU A 295 -4.56 26.81 29.52
N ILE A 296 -4.63 25.78 28.68
CA ILE A 296 -5.37 25.84 27.41
C ILE A 296 -6.85 26.07 27.71
N LEU A 297 -7.45 25.29 28.60
CA LEU A 297 -8.85 25.42 28.97
C LEU A 297 -9.16 26.75 29.65
N ARG A 298 -8.24 27.31 30.46
CA ARG A 298 -8.39 28.68 31.01
C ARG A 298 -8.46 29.75 29.92
N HIS A 299 -7.64 29.65 28.88
CA HIS A 299 -7.67 30.59 27.77
C HIS A 299 -8.93 30.45 26.91
N VAL A 300 -9.36 29.21 26.64
CA VAL A 300 -10.63 28.94 25.95
C VAL A 300 -11.82 29.46 26.78
N ARG A 301 -11.78 29.29 28.11
CA ARG A 301 -12.82 29.77 29.04
C ARG A 301 -13.06 31.27 29.01
N GLN A 302 -12.02 32.06 28.74
CA GLN A 302 -12.14 33.52 28.61
C GLN A 302 -13.02 33.92 27.41
N HIS A 303 -13.14 33.04 26.41
CA HIS A 303 -13.88 33.29 25.18
C HIS A 303 -15.21 32.51 25.12
N SER A 304 -15.36 31.42 25.89
CA SER A 304 -16.60 30.64 26.04
C SER A 304 -16.70 30.01 27.44
N PRO A 305 -17.81 30.17 28.20
CA PRO A 305 -17.95 29.55 29.52
C PRO A 305 -18.05 28.01 29.41
N ILE A 306 -17.01 27.29 29.86
CA ILE A 306 -16.94 25.81 29.81
C ILE A 306 -17.01 25.21 31.22
N ILE A 307 -17.99 24.33 31.42
CA ILE A 307 -18.10 23.45 32.61
C ILE A 307 -17.17 22.25 32.39
N ILE A 308 -16.23 22.02 33.31
CA ILE A 308 -15.38 20.81 33.29
C ILE A 308 -16.02 19.80 34.24
N ASP A 309 -16.33 18.62 33.71
CA ASP A 309 -16.80 17.49 34.49
C ASP A 309 -15.59 16.88 35.23
N GLU A 310 -15.65 16.75 36.56
CA GLU A 310 -14.55 16.16 37.35
C GLU A 310 -14.35 14.67 37.03
N LYS A 311 -15.39 14.01 36.49
CA LYS A 311 -15.34 12.62 36.05
C LYS A 311 -15.03 12.54 34.55
N CYS A 312 -14.20 11.57 34.19
CA CYS A 312 -13.77 11.35 32.82
C CYS A 312 -14.80 10.53 32.05
N TYR A 313 -15.41 11.11 31.02
CA TYR A 313 -16.42 10.47 30.19
C TYR A 313 -16.01 10.53 28.71
N PRO A 314 -16.08 9.42 27.96
CA PRO A 314 -15.82 9.46 26.52
C PRO A 314 -16.93 10.23 25.77
N GLY A 315 -16.58 10.75 24.59
CA GLY A 315 -17.52 11.39 23.68
C GLY A 315 -17.39 12.91 23.65
N ASP A 316 -18.47 13.54 23.20
CA ASP A 316 -18.55 14.98 22.98
C ASP A 316 -18.83 15.71 24.30
N ARG A 317 -17.87 16.54 24.72
CA ARG A 317 -17.89 17.26 26.00
C ARG A 317 -17.75 18.75 25.77
N GLU A 318 -18.11 19.55 26.77
CA GLU A 318 -17.94 21.01 26.69
C GLU A 318 -16.45 21.40 26.60
N ASP A 319 -15.59 20.68 27.32
CA ASP A 319 -14.14 20.93 27.35
C ASP A 319 -13.41 20.52 26.07
N ASN A 320 -14.04 19.75 25.18
CA ASN A 320 -13.47 19.35 23.89
C ASN A 320 -14.17 19.97 22.67
N LEU A 321 -15.12 20.87 22.88
CA LEU A 321 -15.78 21.56 21.77
C LEU A 321 -14.80 22.41 20.94
N TRP A 322 -13.83 23.06 21.60
CA TRP A 322 -12.86 23.97 20.96
C TRP A 322 -11.95 23.33 19.92
N VAL A 323 -11.83 22.00 19.93
CA VAL A 323 -11.02 21.26 18.95
C VAL A 323 -11.82 20.78 17.74
N THR A 324 -13.14 20.90 17.79
CA THR A 324 -14.05 20.62 16.67
C THR A 324 -14.17 21.83 15.74
N ILE A 325 -14.76 21.65 14.57
CA ILE A 325 -15.08 22.77 13.66
C ILE A 325 -16.35 23.54 14.10
N ASN A 326 -17.10 23.02 15.07
CA ASN A 326 -18.34 23.64 15.52
C ASN A 326 -18.06 25.03 16.08
N ASN A 327 -18.72 26.05 15.53
CA ASN A 327 -18.54 27.46 15.90
C ASN A 327 -17.08 27.96 15.74
N TYR A 328 -16.25 27.25 14.97
CA TYR A 328 -14.89 27.69 14.70
C TYR A 328 -14.90 28.86 13.74
N LYS A 329 -14.18 29.92 14.11
CA LYS A 329 -13.86 31.05 13.23
C LYS A 329 -12.35 31.02 12.97
N PRO A 330 -11.90 30.93 11.71
CA PRO A 330 -10.47 30.96 11.42
C PRO A 330 -9.89 32.32 11.82
N PRO A 331 -8.67 32.36 12.39
CA PRO A 331 -7.99 33.61 12.65
C PRO A 331 -7.72 34.39 11.36
N ASP A 332 -8.06 35.67 11.33
CA ASP A 332 -7.76 36.58 10.21
C ASP A 332 -6.36 37.20 10.33
N ILE A 333 -5.74 37.09 11.52
CA ILE A 333 -4.44 37.69 11.82
C ILE A 333 -3.36 36.61 11.89
N GLN A 334 -2.24 36.84 11.20
CA GLN A 334 -1.11 35.90 11.11
C GLN A 334 -0.58 35.46 12.48
N ILE A 335 -0.46 36.38 13.44
CA ILE A 335 0.05 36.08 14.79
C ILE A 335 -0.86 35.10 15.52
N GLU A 336 -2.18 35.29 15.41
CA GLU A 336 -3.16 34.39 16.02
C GLU A 336 -3.13 33.00 15.37
N TRP A 337 -3.06 32.94 14.04
CA TRP A 337 -2.89 31.69 13.31
C TRP A 337 -1.64 30.91 13.75
N GLU A 338 -0.49 31.58 13.86
CA GLU A 338 0.77 30.95 14.26
C GLU A 338 0.69 30.33 15.66
N GLN A 339 -0.04 30.97 16.57
CA GLN A 339 -0.17 30.56 17.98
C GLN A 339 -1.34 29.60 18.23
N THR A 340 -2.29 29.49 17.30
CA THR A 340 -3.47 28.65 17.44
C THR A 340 -3.10 27.19 17.67
N CYS A 341 -3.67 26.60 18.72
CA CYS A 341 -3.45 25.22 19.10
C CYS A 341 -4.28 24.27 18.20
N PHE A 342 -3.64 23.69 17.18
CA PHE A 342 -4.23 22.64 16.36
C PHE A 342 -3.73 21.25 16.78
N LEU A 343 -4.67 20.33 16.99
CA LEU A 343 -4.41 18.96 17.42
C LEU A 343 -4.69 17.99 16.27
N ASP A 344 -3.62 17.62 15.57
CA ASP A 344 -3.67 16.81 14.34
C ASP A 344 -4.14 15.36 14.52
N LYS A 345 -4.05 14.84 15.74
CA LYS A 345 -4.41 13.46 16.05
C LYS A 345 -5.84 13.43 16.59
N PRO A 346 -6.73 12.62 15.98
CA PRO A 346 -8.15 12.65 16.32
C PRO A 346 -8.44 12.12 17.72
N PHE A 347 -7.56 11.30 18.31
CA PHE A 347 -7.80 10.72 19.65
C PHE A 347 -7.68 11.72 20.81
N HIS A 348 -7.07 12.91 20.60
CA HIS A 348 -6.88 13.87 21.68
C HIS A 348 -8.20 14.45 22.16
N GLY A 349 -8.51 14.23 23.44
CA GLY A 349 -9.69 14.80 24.07
C GLY A 349 -10.98 14.04 23.77
N TYR A 350 -10.96 12.91 23.06
CA TYR A 350 -12.18 12.11 22.90
C TYR A 350 -12.53 11.34 24.17
N TYR A 351 -11.57 10.57 24.69
CA TYR A 351 -11.74 9.83 25.95
C TYR A 351 -11.29 10.64 27.17
N LYS A 352 -10.03 11.12 27.12
CA LYS A 352 -9.40 11.93 28.17
C LYS A 352 -8.33 12.84 27.56
N TRP A 353 -8.07 13.97 28.21
CA TRP A 353 -6.92 14.81 27.89
C TRP A 353 -5.61 14.27 28.50
N PRO A 354 -4.48 14.38 27.79
CA PRO A 354 -3.18 14.25 28.43
C PRO A 354 -2.95 15.45 29.37
N ASN A 355 -2.14 15.25 30.42
CA ASN A 355 -1.80 16.33 31.37
C ASN A 355 -1.11 17.51 30.69
N VAL A 356 -0.27 17.21 29.69
CA VAL A 356 0.46 18.19 28.87
C VAL A 356 0.12 17.96 27.42
N ILE A 357 -0.25 19.04 26.73
CA ILE A 357 -0.46 19.04 25.28
C ILE A 357 0.77 19.63 24.61
N LYS A 358 1.38 18.81 23.76
CA LYS A 358 2.45 19.23 22.84
C LYS A 358 1.86 19.46 21.45
N TYR A 359 1.96 20.69 20.97
CA TYR A 359 1.52 21.05 19.61
C TYR A 359 2.58 21.87 18.87
N CYS A 360 2.50 21.89 17.55
CA CYS A 360 3.40 22.68 16.71
C CYS A 360 2.78 24.03 16.41
N MET A 361 3.59 25.10 16.42
CA MET A 361 3.16 26.39 15.88
C MET A 361 2.90 26.29 14.38
N ASN A 362 1.97 27.09 13.85
CA ASN A 362 1.68 27.14 12.41
C ASN A 362 2.65 28.05 11.64
N LYS A 363 3.91 28.06 12.11
CA LYS A 363 5.03 28.73 11.49
C LYS A 363 6.16 27.74 11.42
N ARG A 364 6.65 27.50 10.21
CA ARG A 364 7.81 26.64 10.00
C ARG A 364 8.81 27.34 9.11
N VAL A 365 10.07 27.36 9.55
CA VAL A 365 11.18 27.88 8.73
C VAL A 365 11.30 27.01 7.48
N ARG A 366 11.59 27.63 6.35
CA ARG A 366 11.77 26.97 5.04
C ARG A 366 13.09 27.42 4.44
N TYR A 367 13.57 26.64 3.48
CA TYR A 367 14.76 27.02 2.74
C TYR A 367 14.42 28.16 1.79
N THR A 368 15.23 29.20 1.84
CA THR A 368 15.30 30.26 0.83
C THR A 368 16.60 30.06 0.06
N ARG A 369 16.78 30.74 -1.08
CA ARG A 369 18.04 30.66 -1.84
C ARG A 369 19.27 30.97 -0.97
N ASP A 370 19.12 31.87 -0.01
CA ASP A 370 20.22 32.33 0.83
C ASP A 370 20.49 31.42 2.04
N THR A 371 19.51 30.59 2.44
CA THR A 371 19.58 29.79 3.68
C THR A 371 19.71 28.29 3.44
N MET A 372 19.89 27.88 2.19
CA MET A 372 19.84 26.48 1.80
C MET A 372 21.22 25.80 1.76
N PRO A 373 21.36 24.58 2.33
CA PRO A 373 22.56 23.76 2.14
C PRO A 373 22.77 23.39 0.66
N GLU A 374 24.02 23.18 0.26
CA GLU A 374 24.40 22.82 -1.12
C GLU A 374 23.63 21.58 -1.63
N GLN A 375 23.42 20.57 -0.79
CA GLN A 375 22.68 19.36 -1.17
C GLN A 375 21.19 19.62 -1.40
N VAL A 376 20.64 20.66 -0.77
CA VAL A 376 19.26 21.13 -0.95
C VAL A 376 19.15 22.03 -2.18
N ALA A 377 20.22 22.77 -2.52
CA ALA A 377 20.31 23.61 -3.71
C ALA A 377 20.10 22.80 -4.99
N ILE A 378 20.70 21.62 -5.07
CA ILE A 378 20.50 20.69 -6.19
C ILE A 378 19.01 20.38 -6.40
N LEU A 379 18.26 20.09 -5.32
CA LEU A 379 16.83 19.83 -5.44
C LEU A 379 16.08 21.07 -5.93
N TYR A 380 16.44 22.24 -5.42
CA TYR A 380 15.80 23.48 -5.85
C TYR A 380 16.05 23.79 -7.31
N ASP A 381 17.30 23.70 -7.77
CA ASP A 381 17.68 23.98 -9.16
C ASP A 381 17.03 23.01 -10.13
N ARG A 382 16.76 21.77 -9.70
CA ARG A 382 16.02 20.81 -10.52
C ARG A 382 14.51 21.07 -10.55
N PHE A 383 13.88 21.34 -9.42
CA PHE A 383 12.42 21.54 -9.36
C PHE A 383 11.97 22.95 -9.78
N ILE A 384 12.88 23.92 -9.88
CA ILE A 384 12.60 25.22 -10.49
C ILE A 384 12.59 25.15 -12.02
N ASP A 385 13.28 24.19 -12.63
CA ASP A 385 13.25 23.95 -14.06
C ASP A 385 11.93 23.30 -14.48
N LYS A 386 11.13 24.06 -15.25
CA LYS A 386 9.84 23.62 -15.77
C LYS A 386 9.96 22.35 -16.62
N ASN A 387 11.02 22.22 -17.42
CA ASN A 387 11.21 21.06 -18.29
C ASN A 387 11.42 19.79 -17.48
N PHE A 388 12.17 19.87 -16.38
CA PHE A 388 12.35 18.74 -15.48
C PHE A 388 11.03 18.32 -14.82
N VAL A 389 10.21 19.27 -14.36
CA VAL A 389 8.90 18.97 -13.76
C VAL A 389 7.97 18.30 -14.77
N ILE A 390 7.94 18.78 -16.02
CA ILE A 390 7.16 18.18 -17.12
C ILE A 390 7.63 16.75 -17.38
N GLN A 391 8.94 16.54 -17.56
CA GLN A 391 9.50 15.22 -17.82
C GLN A 391 9.22 14.25 -16.66
N LEU A 392 9.43 14.69 -15.42
CA LEU A 392 9.15 13.88 -14.23
C LEU A 392 7.68 13.46 -14.16
N ALA A 393 6.75 14.38 -14.42
CA ALA A 393 5.33 14.09 -14.44
C ALA A 393 4.98 13.13 -15.58
N GLN A 394 5.48 13.37 -16.79
CA GLN A 394 5.22 12.52 -17.96
C GLN A 394 5.72 11.10 -17.77
N SER A 395 6.94 10.93 -17.28
CA SER A 395 7.48 9.60 -17.03
C SER A 395 6.75 8.86 -15.90
N SER A 396 6.22 9.58 -14.90
CA SER A 396 5.41 8.98 -13.82
C SER A 396 4.05 8.45 -14.30
N ILE A 397 3.58 8.85 -15.50
CA ILE A 397 2.35 8.31 -16.11
C ILE A 397 2.57 6.85 -16.50
N PHE A 398 3.77 6.48 -16.96
CA PHE A 398 4.08 5.15 -17.52
C PHE A 398 4.76 4.19 -16.54
N GLU A 399 5.13 4.63 -15.33
CA GLU A 399 5.67 3.74 -14.30
C GLU A 399 4.57 2.76 -13.82
N GLU A 400 4.61 1.52 -14.30
CA GLU A 400 3.67 0.45 -13.92
C GLU A 400 4.41 -0.85 -13.63
N ASP A 401 4.06 -1.50 -12.51
CA ASP A 401 4.34 -2.92 -12.30
C ASP A 401 3.18 -3.71 -12.95
N GLU A 402 3.41 -4.96 -13.38
CA GLU A 402 2.33 -5.89 -13.75
C GLU A 402 1.41 -6.16 -12.54
N GLY A 403 0.44 -5.27 -12.32
CA GLY A 403 -0.49 -5.26 -11.19
C GLY A 403 -1.40 -4.02 -11.21
N ASP A 404 -2.49 -4.05 -10.44
CA ASP A 404 -3.57 -3.06 -10.45
C ASP A 404 -3.05 -1.59 -10.33
N ILE A 405 -3.50 -0.74 -11.26
CA ILE A 405 -3.05 0.65 -11.46
C ILE A 405 -3.54 1.56 -10.31
N ASP A 406 -2.73 1.74 -9.26
CA ASP A 406 -3.14 2.47 -8.04
C ASP A 406 -2.28 3.71 -7.70
N PHE A 407 -2.80 4.57 -6.82
CA PHE A 407 -2.16 5.80 -6.32
C PHE A 407 -0.85 5.52 -5.57
N SER A 408 0.26 6.11 -6.00
CA SER A 408 1.57 5.88 -5.39
C SER A 408 1.78 6.69 -4.11
N LYS A 409 1.77 5.98 -2.98
CA LYS A 409 2.14 6.54 -1.68
C LYS A 409 3.55 7.15 -1.70
N ASN A 410 4.50 6.60 -2.46
CA ASN A 410 5.88 7.11 -2.51
C ASN A 410 5.95 8.47 -3.23
N ARG A 411 5.30 8.61 -4.39
CA ARG A 411 5.26 9.88 -5.14
C ARG A 411 4.54 10.96 -4.35
N PHE A 412 3.40 10.63 -3.74
CA PHE A 412 2.72 11.52 -2.79
C PHE A 412 3.66 12.00 -1.66
N GLN A 413 4.45 11.11 -1.05
CA GLN A 413 5.38 11.50 0.03
C GLN A 413 6.52 12.39 -0.45
N MET A 414 6.96 12.24 -1.70
CA MET A 414 7.94 13.13 -2.34
C MET A 414 7.37 14.53 -2.48
N TYR A 415 6.24 14.69 -3.16
CA TYR A 415 5.59 15.99 -3.37
C TYR A 415 5.26 16.66 -2.04
N LYS A 416 4.70 15.90 -1.08
CA LYS A 416 4.48 16.38 0.29
C LYS A 416 5.76 16.94 0.91
N SER A 417 6.88 16.27 0.74
CA SER A 417 8.15 16.68 1.35
C SER A 417 8.75 17.90 0.65
N LEU A 418 8.55 18.03 -0.65
CA LEU A 418 8.96 19.17 -1.47
C LEU A 418 8.25 20.46 -1.01
N PHE A 419 6.92 20.51 -1.09
CA PHE A 419 6.13 21.69 -0.68
C PHE A 419 6.30 22.04 0.80
N ARG A 420 6.53 21.03 1.64
CA ARG A 420 6.83 21.23 3.06
C ARG A 420 8.15 21.97 3.30
N ASN A 421 9.18 21.70 2.49
CA ASN A 421 10.52 22.25 2.68
C ASN A 421 10.71 23.61 1.97
N PHE A 422 10.11 23.79 0.80
CA PHE A 422 10.34 24.95 -0.07
C PHE A 422 9.17 25.93 -0.15
N GLY A 423 7.97 25.55 0.30
CA GLY A 423 6.83 26.47 0.34
C GLY A 423 6.26 26.76 -1.04
N LEU A 424 6.01 28.05 -1.31
CA LEU A 424 5.34 28.53 -2.52
C LEU A 424 6.19 28.45 -3.79
N VAL A 425 7.52 28.32 -3.67
CA VAL A 425 8.45 28.53 -4.79
C VAL A 425 8.10 27.71 -6.03
N PHE A 426 7.64 26.47 -5.86
CA PHE A 426 7.32 25.59 -6.99
C PHE A 426 5.83 25.55 -7.34
N VAL A 427 4.97 26.24 -6.59
CA VAL A 427 3.51 26.13 -6.75
C VAL A 427 3.08 26.52 -8.16
N GLU A 428 3.57 27.64 -8.69
CA GLU A 428 3.24 28.11 -10.04
C GLU A 428 3.64 27.09 -11.12
N ASN A 429 4.89 26.59 -11.07
CA ASN A 429 5.38 25.56 -12.00
C ASN A 429 4.52 24.28 -11.96
N PHE A 430 4.14 23.82 -10.76
CA PHE A 430 3.30 22.64 -10.62
C PHE A 430 1.85 22.90 -11.03
N MET A 431 1.31 24.09 -10.82
CA MET A 431 -0.07 24.42 -11.23
C MET A 431 -0.22 24.42 -12.74
N GLU A 432 0.73 24.98 -13.49
CA GLU A 432 0.75 24.89 -14.96
C GLU A 432 0.72 23.42 -15.42
N GLN A 433 1.56 22.58 -14.81
CA GLN A 433 1.62 21.16 -15.14
C GLN A 433 0.36 20.39 -14.74
N LEU A 434 -0.25 20.72 -13.60
CA LEU A 434 -1.50 20.11 -13.14
C LEU A 434 -2.63 20.33 -14.15
N TYR A 435 -2.78 21.56 -14.66
CA TYR A 435 -3.76 21.84 -15.72
C TYR A 435 -3.47 21.07 -17.01
N ALA A 436 -2.19 20.95 -17.40
CA ALA A 436 -1.81 20.16 -18.57
C ALA A 436 -2.18 18.68 -18.41
N LEU A 437 -1.96 18.10 -17.22
CA LEU A 437 -2.26 16.69 -16.94
C LEU A 437 -3.77 16.39 -16.95
N ILE A 438 -4.61 17.24 -16.35
CA ILE A 438 -6.06 16.99 -16.30
C ILE A 438 -6.75 17.27 -17.64
N ARG A 439 -6.08 17.97 -18.57
CA ARG A 439 -6.55 18.25 -19.93
C ARG A 439 -5.91 17.33 -20.98
N GLU A 440 -5.20 16.30 -20.56
CA GLU A 440 -4.68 15.27 -21.46
C GLU A 440 -5.84 14.55 -22.16
N THR A 441 -5.77 14.45 -23.49
CA THR A 441 -6.84 13.90 -24.33
C THR A 441 -6.50 12.54 -24.92
N THR A 442 -5.24 12.11 -24.80
CA THR A 442 -4.80 10.80 -25.26
C THR A 442 -5.34 9.72 -24.32
N SER A 443 -6.19 8.82 -24.85
CA SER A 443 -6.85 7.76 -24.08
C SER A 443 -5.89 6.89 -23.28
N GLU A 444 -4.73 6.56 -23.84
CA GLU A 444 -3.69 5.75 -23.20
C GLU A 444 -3.07 6.43 -21.96
N LYS A 445 -3.04 7.77 -21.94
CA LYS A 445 -2.37 8.55 -20.88
C LYS A 445 -3.34 9.20 -19.91
N GLN A 446 -4.61 9.33 -20.26
CA GLN A 446 -5.59 10.12 -19.51
C GLN A 446 -5.69 9.66 -18.05
N ASN A 447 -5.85 8.36 -17.81
CA ASN A 447 -5.97 7.81 -16.45
C ASN A 447 -4.68 8.00 -15.63
N GLY A 448 -3.53 7.68 -16.21
CA GLY A 448 -2.23 7.90 -15.57
C GLY A 448 -1.95 9.39 -15.30
N SER A 449 -2.44 10.29 -16.15
CA SER A 449 -2.30 11.75 -15.98
C SER A 449 -3.12 12.25 -14.80
N HIS A 450 -4.39 11.85 -14.67
CA HIS A 450 -5.21 12.19 -13.50
C HIS A 450 -4.64 11.57 -12.22
N ARG A 451 -4.11 10.34 -12.27
CA ARG A 451 -3.43 9.70 -11.13
C ARG A 451 -2.25 10.54 -10.64
N VAL A 452 -1.33 10.92 -11.54
CA VAL A 452 -0.16 11.75 -11.20
C VAL A 452 -0.59 13.13 -10.70
N ALA A 453 -1.58 13.76 -11.33
CA ALA A 453 -2.11 15.05 -10.89
C ALA A 453 -2.71 14.99 -9.47
N ALA A 454 -3.44 13.91 -9.15
CA ALA A 454 -3.99 13.65 -7.83
C ALA A 454 -2.88 13.47 -6.77
N GLU A 455 -1.79 12.75 -7.10
CA GLU A 455 -0.65 12.56 -6.20
C GLU A 455 0.10 13.88 -5.89
N ILE A 456 0.31 14.72 -6.90
CA ILE A 456 0.92 16.05 -6.76
C ILE A 456 0.03 16.93 -5.88
N THR A 457 -1.27 17.00 -6.19
CA THR A 457 -2.24 17.83 -5.47
C THR A 457 -2.37 17.43 -4.00
N ALA A 458 -2.44 16.13 -3.72
CA ALA A 458 -2.40 15.61 -2.35
C ALA A 458 -1.11 16.03 -1.62
N GLY A 459 0.02 15.98 -2.33
CA GLY A 459 1.31 16.46 -1.83
C GLY A 459 1.31 17.96 -1.50
N MET A 460 0.72 18.80 -2.34
CA MET A 460 0.55 20.24 -2.08
C MET A 460 -0.28 20.49 -0.83
N ILE A 461 -1.46 19.89 -0.74
CA ILE A 461 -2.40 20.02 0.39
C ILE A 461 -1.74 19.53 1.70
N ARG A 462 -1.04 18.41 1.66
CA ARG A 462 -0.41 17.84 2.87
C ARG A 462 0.90 18.52 3.23
N GLY A 463 1.63 19.03 2.24
CA GLY A 463 2.85 19.82 2.41
C GLY A 463 2.59 21.20 3.03
N SER A 464 1.38 21.73 2.86
CA SER A 464 0.98 23.06 3.34
C SER A 464 0.59 23.13 4.81
N LYS A 465 0.61 22.02 5.54
CA LYS A 465 0.17 21.89 6.95
C LYS A 465 0.69 22.93 7.96
N TYR A 466 1.89 23.48 7.77
CA TYR A 466 2.46 24.49 8.69
C TYR A 466 2.84 25.77 7.94
N TRP A 467 2.05 26.11 6.92
CA TRP A 467 2.20 27.35 6.16
C TRP A 467 1.55 28.52 6.90
N THR A 468 2.03 29.72 6.60
CA THR A 468 1.43 30.98 7.08
C THR A 468 0.08 31.20 6.39
N LEU A 469 -0.76 32.10 6.91
CA LEU A 469 -2.04 32.44 6.29
C LEU A 469 -1.83 32.94 4.86
N GLU A 470 -0.90 33.87 4.66
CA GLU A 470 -0.56 34.41 3.33
C GLU A 470 -0.21 33.31 2.32
N MET A 471 0.61 32.34 2.72
CA MET A 471 0.96 31.22 1.85
C MET A 471 -0.23 30.29 1.56
N LEU A 472 -1.13 30.12 2.54
CA LEU A 472 -2.36 29.35 2.35
C LEU A 472 -3.34 30.08 1.44
N ASP A 473 -3.46 31.40 1.55
CA ASP A 473 -4.28 32.23 0.67
C ASP A 473 -3.82 32.09 -0.78
N GLU A 474 -2.53 32.22 -1.04
CA GLU A 474 -1.98 32.08 -2.39
C GLU A 474 -2.16 30.66 -2.94
N LEU A 475 -1.95 29.64 -2.11
CA LEU A 475 -2.18 28.25 -2.51
C LEU A 475 -3.65 27.99 -2.88
N TRP A 476 -4.60 28.39 -2.03
CA TRP A 476 -6.03 28.10 -2.22
C TRP A 476 -6.66 28.96 -3.30
N LYS A 477 -6.13 30.15 -3.56
CA LYS A 477 -6.49 30.97 -4.72
C LYS A 477 -6.29 30.22 -6.04
N GLN A 478 -5.25 29.38 -6.13
CA GLN A 478 -4.94 28.58 -7.31
C GLN A 478 -5.59 27.19 -7.26
N LEU A 479 -5.57 26.51 -6.11
CA LEU A 479 -6.14 25.15 -5.99
C LEU A 479 -7.66 25.10 -6.10
N LYS A 480 -8.40 26.10 -5.57
CA LYS A 480 -9.86 26.10 -5.61
C LYS A 480 -10.43 26.05 -7.04
N PRO A 481 -10.04 26.93 -7.98
CA PRO A 481 -10.54 26.84 -9.36
C PRO A 481 -10.08 25.55 -10.06
N PHE A 482 -8.85 25.09 -9.80
CA PHE A 482 -8.35 23.83 -10.34
C PHE A 482 -9.19 22.62 -9.88
N LEU A 483 -9.43 22.48 -8.58
CA LEU A 483 -10.26 21.39 -8.03
C LEU A 483 -11.71 21.48 -8.53
N THR A 484 -12.22 22.69 -8.78
CA THR A 484 -13.54 22.89 -9.38
C THR A 484 -13.58 22.32 -10.80
N GLU A 485 -12.56 22.59 -11.62
CA GLU A 485 -12.44 22.03 -12.98
C GLU A 485 -12.32 20.50 -12.95
N VAL A 486 -11.52 19.96 -12.02
CA VAL A 486 -11.41 18.51 -11.82
C VAL A 486 -12.77 17.89 -11.50
N CYS A 487 -13.49 18.43 -10.52
CA CYS A 487 -14.77 17.86 -10.08
C CYS A 487 -15.87 17.95 -11.16
N ASN A 488 -15.79 18.93 -12.05
CA ASN A 488 -16.74 19.08 -13.16
C ASN A 488 -16.49 18.09 -14.31
N ASN A 489 -15.28 17.52 -14.39
CA ASN A 489 -14.84 16.64 -15.46
C ASN A 489 -14.45 15.23 -14.95
N PHE A 490 -15.11 14.75 -13.89
CA PHE A 490 -14.88 13.39 -13.42
C PHE A 490 -15.30 12.35 -14.45
N SER A 491 -14.58 11.23 -14.47
CA SER A 491 -14.91 9.99 -15.16
C SER A 491 -14.92 8.84 -14.14
N PRO A 492 -15.57 7.69 -14.46
CA PRO A 492 -15.57 6.51 -13.59
C PRO A 492 -14.16 6.04 -13.18
N GLU A 493 -13.20 6.17 -14.10
CA GLU A 493 -11.81 5.73 -13.92
C GLU A 493 -11.01 6.72 -13.07
N ASN A 494 -11.19 8.03 -13.28
CA ASN A 494 -10.36 9.03 -12.63
C ASN A 494 -10.86 9.45 -11.23
N ARG A 495 -12.16 9.30 -10.96
CA ARG A 495 -12.79 9.72 -9.68
C ARG A 495 -12.11 9.07 -8.48
N TYR A 496 -11.73 7.81 -8.60
CA TYR A 496 -11.07 7.03 -7.55
C TYR A 496 -9.76 7.68 -7.09
N TYR A 497 -8.89 8.10 -8.02
CA TYR A 497 -7.61 8.75 -7.69
C TYR A 497 -7.80 10.07 -6.94
N TRP A 498 -8.83 10.83 -7.31
CA TRP A 498 -9.15 12.08 -6.62
C TRP A 498 -9.71 11.84 -5.23
N GLY A 499 -10.57 10.83 -5.02
CA GLY A 499 -10.97 10.40 -3.68
C GLY A 499 -9.75 10.13 -2.77
N LEU A 500 -8.76 9.40 -3.27
CA LEU A 500 -7.49 9.18 -2.56
C LEU A 500 -6.68 10.46 -2.33
N CYS A 501 -6.70 11.41 -3.28
CA CYS A 501 -6.07 12.71 -3.09
C CYS A 501 -6.68 13.49 -1.91
N PHE A 502 -8.01 13.59 -1.84
CA PHE A 502 -8.71 14.25 -0.73
C PHE A 502 -8.40 13.54 0.60
N LYS A 503 -8.52 12.20 0.64
CA LYS A 503 -8.18 11.38 1.81
C LYS A 503 -6.78 11.66 2.33
N HIS A 504 -5.76 11.47 1.49
CA HIS A 504 -4.36 11.64 1.89
C HIS A 504 -3.99 13.10 2.15
N GLY A 505 -4.66 14.04 1.50
CA GLY A 505 -4.57 15.47 1.80
C GLY A 505 -5.03 15.79 3.23
N MET A 506 -6.16 15.24 3.67
CA MET A 506 -6.81 15.56 4.95
C MET A 506 -6.30 14.75 6.15
N GLU A 507 -5.75 13.55 5.93
CA GLU A 507 -5.30 12.65 7.00
C GLU A 507 -4.35 13.31 8.04
N ASN A 508 -4.50 12.94 9.31
CA ASN A 508 -3.69 13.47 10.43
C ASN A 508 -3.51 15.01 10.39
N GLN A 509 -4.59 15.73 10.09
CA GLN A 509 -4.67 17.18 10.20
C GLN A 509 -5.87 17.56 11.06
N ASP A 510 -5.75 18.67 11.77
CA ASP A 510 -6.89 19.26 12.48
C ASP A 510 -7.89 19.84 11.47
N PRO A 511 -9.20 19.53 11.57
CA PRO A 511 -10.20 20.01 10.59
C PRO A 511 -10.28 21.53 10.52
N ARG A 512 -10.00 22.24 11.63
CA ARG A 512 -10.01 23.71 11.67
C ARG A 512 -8.93 24.31 10.77
N ARG A 513 -7.80 23.61 10.60
CA ARG A 513 -6.77 24.00 9.64
C ARG A 513 -7.21 23.76 8.19
N MET A 514 -8.04 22.73 7.99
CA MET A 514 -8.51 22.27 6.68
C MET A 514 -9.88 22.87 6.29
N HIS A 515 -10.38 23.87 7.02
CA HIS A 515 -11.72 24.45 6.82
C HIS A 515 -11.99 24.81 5.35
N ARG A 516 -11.02 25.42 4.63
CA ARG A 516 -11.18 25.78 3.22
C ARG A 516 -11.49 24.60 2.30
N LEU A 517 -10.88 23.44 2.57
CA LEU A 517 -11.14 22.21 1.82
C LEU A 517 -12.47 21.58 2.22
N ILE A 518 -12.79 21.61 3.52
CA ILE A 518 -14.08 21.12 4.03
C ILE A 518 -15.22 21.94 3.43
N ASP A 519 -15.11 23.27 3.45
CA ASP A 519 -16.08 24.21 2.88
C ASP A 519 -16.22 24.00 1.37
N PHE A 520 -15.09 23.78 0.66
CA PHE A 520 -15.12 23.43 -0.76
C PHE A 520 -15.90 22.14 -1.01
N ILE A 521 -15.60 21.04 -0.32
CA ILE A 521 -16.31 19.76 -0.46
C ILE A 521 -17.80 19.93 -0.14
N CYS A 522 -18.14 20.64 0.93
CA CYS A 522 -19.54 20.90 1.29
C CYS A 522 -20.27 21.72 0.22
N SER A 523 -19.61 22.72 -0.37
CA SER A 523 -20.20 23.56 -1.43
C SER A 523 -20.52 22.78 -2.70
N LEU A 524 -19.85 21.64 -2.94
CA LEU A 524 -20.13 20.78 -4.10
C LEU A 524 -21.55 20.20 -4.05
N VAL A 525 -22.07 19.87 -2.87
CA VAL A 525 -23.41 19.28 -2.71
C VAL A 525 -24.44 20.31 -2.24
N ILE A 526 -24.08 21.19 -1.30
CA ILE A 526 -25.05 22.12 -0.70
C ILE A 526 -25.39 23.30 -1.63
N THR A 527 -24.41 23.81 -2.39
CA THR A 527 -24.56 25.07 -3.15
C THR A 527 -24.75 24.83 -4.66
N ASN A 528 -24.13 23.79 -5.24
CA ASN A 528 -24.12 23.55 -6.69
C ASN A 528 -25.26 22.62 -7.17
N GLN A 529 -26.51 22.96 -6.85
CA GLN A 529 -27.67 22.08 -7.01
C GLN A 529 -28.16 21.88 -8.47
N THR A 530 -27.70 22.66 -9.45
CA THR A 530 -28.45 22.80 -10.73
C THR A 530 -27.69 22.53 -12.02
N MET A 531 -26.42 22.13 -11.99
CA MET A 531 -25.63 21.94 -13.23
C MET A 531 -24.74 20.69 -13.15
N GLY A 532 -25.06 19.68 -13.96
CA GLY A 532 -24.26 18.47 -14.13
C GLY A 532 -25.05 17.27 -14.64
N THR A 533 -24.35 16.22 -15.07
CA THR A 533 -24.95 14.90 -15.33
C THR A 533 -25.23 14.17 -14.00
N THR A 534 -26.05 13.13 -14.01
CA THR A 534 -26.26 12.24 -12.84
C THR A 534 -24.94 11.69 -12.29
N PHE A 535 -23.94 11.43 -13.15
CA PHE A 535 -22.62 10.99 -12.74
C PHE A 535 -21.82 12.07 -12.00
N ASN A 536 -21.94 13.34 -12.43
CA ASN A 536 -21.29 14.44 -11.73
C ASN A 536 -21.89 14.61 -10.33
N GLU A 537 -23.20 14.41 -10.18
CA GLU A 537 -23.87 14.45 -8.89
C GLU A 537 -23.40 13.31 -7.96
N THR A 538 -23.40 12.05 -8.43
CA THR A 538 -22.89 10.92 -7.62
C THR A 538 -21.43 11.13 -7.23
N SER A 539 -20.61 11.67 -8.12
CA SER A 539 -19.20 11.91 -7.85
C SER A 539 -18.96 12.98 -6.78
N ARG A 540 -19.85 13.98 -6.67
CA ARG A 540 -19.78 14.99 -5.60
C ARG A 540 -20.12 14.36 -4.24
N TRP A 541 -21.16 13.52 -4.17
CA TRP A 541 -21.50 12.77 -2.96
C TRP A 541 -20.39 11.80 -2.53
N TYR A 542 -19.78 11.11 -3.49
CA TYR A 542 -18.62 10.25 -3.23
C TYR A 542 -17.47 11.00 -2.54
N LEU A 543 -17.18 12.26 -2.93
CA LEU A 543 -16.14 13.06 -2.28
C LEU A 543 -16.50 13.49 -0.85
N VAL A 544 -17.79 13.64 -0.53
CA VAL A 544 -18.27 13.98 0.81
C VAL A 544 -17.90 12.89 1.82
N GLU A 545 -17.89 11.63 1.40
CA GLU A 545 -17.47 10.51 2.27
C GLU A 545 -16.06 10.69 2.83
N GLU A 546 -15.15 11.35 2.08
CA GLU A 546 -13.77 11.52 2.53
C GLU A 546 -13.63 12.43 3.76
N LEU A 547 -14.68 13.20 4.10
CA LEU A 547 -14.78 13.95 5.35
C LEU A 547 -14.75 13.04 6.59
N ARG A 548 -15.06 11.74 6.45
CA ARG A 548 -14.93 10.73 7.53
C ARG A 548 -13.53 10.69 8.14
N THR A 549 -12.52 11.15 7.40
CA THR A 549 -11.14 11.29 7.86
C THR A 549 -11.01 12.13 9.14
N PHE A 550 -11.94 13.07 9.37
CA PHE A 550 -11.96 13.93 10.58
C PHE A 550 -12.76 13.34 11.76
N GLN A 551 -13.45 12.22 11.56
CA GLN A 551 -14.15 11.47 12.61
C GLN A 551 -15.11 12.38 13.43
N TRP A 552 -15.03 12.31 14.77
CA TRP A 552 -15.87 13.05 15.70
C TRP A 552 -15.64 14.59 15.70
N ARG A 553 -14.69 15.11 14.91
CA ARG A 553 -14.26 16.51 15.02
C ARG A 553 -15.02 17.49 14.12
N ILE A 554 -15.96 17.00 13.32
CA ILE A 554 -16.77 17.82 12.41
C ILE A 554 -18.30 17.60 12.57
N PRO A 555 -18.88 17.60 13.78
CA PRO A 555 -20.30 17.28 13.97
C PRO A 555 -21.24 18.22 13.19
N SER A 556 -21.01 19.54 13.22
CA SER A 556 -21.88 20.51 12.56
C SER A 556 -21.92 20.36 11.05
N ILE A 557 -20.81 19.92 10.45
CA ILE A 557 -20.71 19.65 9.02
C ILE A 557 -21.55 18.43 8.67
N TRP A 558 -21.45 17.35 9.45
CA TRP A 558 -22.29 16.17 9.26
C TRP A 558 -23.78 16.47 9.45
N CYS A 559 -24.16 17.30 10.43
CA CYS A 559 -25.54 17.73 10.59
C CYS A 559 -26.05 18.49 9.34
N ALA A 560 -25.29 19.47 8.84
CA ALA A 560 -25.68 20.21 7.65
C ALA A 560 -25.80 19.33 6.39
N ILE A 561 -24.87 18.38 6.21
CA ILE A 561 -24.92 17.41 5.11
C ILE A 561 -26.13 16.48 5.26
N ASN A 562 -26.39 15.97 6.46
CA ASN A 562 -27.49 15.06 6.75
C ASN A 562 -28.85 15.74 6.53
N ASP A 563 -29.00 16.99 6.96
CA ASP A 563 -30.21 17.79 6.73
C ASP A 563 -30.45 18.04 5.24
N HIS A 564 -29.40 18.33 4.47
CA HIS A 564 -29.54 18.45 3.02
C HIS A 564 -29.85 17.09 2.35
N ALA A 565 -29.13 16.03 2.70
CA ALA A 565 -29.33 14.68 2.18
C ALA A 565 -30.77 14.17 2.40
N LYS A 566 -31.37 14.45 3.57
CA LYS A 566 -32.79 14.15 3.84
C LYS A 566 -33.72 14.73 2.79
N THR A 567 -33.45 15.92 2.26
CA THR A 567 -34.31 16.56 1.25
C THR A 567 -34.27 15.87 -0.11
N LEU A 568 -33.34 14.93 -0.32
CA LEU A 568 -33.06 14.28 -1.61
C LEU A 568 -33.31 12.75 -1.58
N LEU A 569 -34.00 12.23 -0.56
CA LEU A 569 -34.22 10.79 -0.44
C LEU A 569 -35.15 10.20 -1.50
N ASP A 570 -36.00 11.02 -2.11
CA ASP A 570 -36.92 10.66 -3.19
C ASP A 570 -36.35 10.97 -4.60
N HIS A 571 -35.05 11.24 -4.69
CA HIS A 571 -34.38 11.63 -5.93
C HIS A 571 -34.63 10.63 -7.07
N PRO A 572 -34.90 11.05 -8.33
CA PRO A 572 -35.35 10.14 -9.38
C PRO A 572 -34.32 9.07 -9.76
N PHE A 573 -33.03 9.38 -9.65
CA PHE A 573 -31.94 8.48 -10.06
C PHE A 573 -31.45 7.60 -8.92
N LYS A 574 -31.56 6.28 -9.10
CA LYS A 574 -31.16 5.26 -8.10
C LYS A 574 -29.70 5.39 -7.64
N THR A 575 -28.75 5.57 -8.56
CA THR A 575 -27.32 5.67 -8.23
C THR A 575 -26.99 6.87 -7.33
N VAL A 576 -27.73 7.98 -7.48
CA VAL A 576 -27.61 9.15 -6.59
C VAL A 576 -28.17 8.83 -5.21
N ARG A 577 -29.33 8.15 -5.15
CA ARG A 577 -29.91 7.71 -3.88
C ARG A 577 -29.00 6.77 -3.09
N GLU A 578 -28.33 5.83 -3.75
CA GLU A 578 -27.36 4.92 -3.13
C GLU A 578 -26.20 5.70 -2.49
N ASN A 579 -25.58 6.65 -3.22
CA ASN A 579 -24.48 7.47 -2.67
C ASN A 579 -24.94 8.40 -1.53
N ILE A 580 -26.17 8.93 -1.62
CA ILE A 580 -26.76 9.72 -0.53
C ILE A 580 -26.95 8.84 0.72
N ALA A 581 -27.42 7.61 0.53
CA ALA A 581 -27.64 6.68 1.61
C ALA A 581 -26.32 6.22 2.27
N ASP A 582 -25.26 5.99 1.49
CA ASP A 582 -23.90 5.74 1.99
C ASP A 582 -23.40 6.88 2.89
N VAL A 583 -23.58 8.13 2.43
CA VAL A 583 -23.19 9.33 3.19
C VAL A 583 -24.02 9.49 4.47
N LEU A 584 -25.32 9.21 4.42
CA LEU A 584 -26.20 9.23 5.60
C LEU A 584 -25.76 8.19 6.62
N SER A 585 -25.57 6.94 6.20
CA SER A 585 -25.08 5.84 7.05
C SER A 585 -23.74 6.19 7.69
N MET A 586 -22.80 6.73 6.91
CA MET A 586 -21.50 7.20 7.41
C MET A 586 -21.66 8.28 8.47
N SER A 587 -22.49 9.29 8.22
CA SER A 587 -22.72 10.40 9.16
C SER A 587 -23.33 9.95 10.49
N LEU A 588 -24.25 8.98 10.42
CA LEU A 588 -24.97 8.41 11.57
C LEU A 588 -24.12 7.42 12.35
N SER A 589 -23.14 6.76 11.71
CA SER A 589 -22.24 5.80 12.38
C SER A 589 -21.40 6.40 13.51
N PHE A 590 -21.28 7.73 13.56
CA PHE A 590 -20.60 8.43 14.65
C PHE A 590 -21.46 8.56 15.92
N ASP A 591 -22.78 8.34 15.84
CA ASP A 591 -23.67 8.34 17.00
C ASP A 591 -23.56 7.02 17.79
N THR A 592 -22.41 6.84 18.44
CA THR A 592 -22.11 5.64 19.20
C THR A 592 -22.46 5.82 20.68
N ILE A 593 -23.26 4.90 21.23
CA ILE A 593 -23.57 4.83 22.66
C ILE A 593 -22.42 4.12 23.38
N LEU A 594 -21.65 4.87 24.18
CA LEU A 594 -20.55 4.31 24.99
C LEU A 594 -20.97 4.18 26.46
N PRO A 595 -20.48 3.16 27.20
CA PRO A 595 -20.72 3.06 28.64
C PRO A 595 -20.21 4.30 29.37
N ASN A 596 -21.11 5.00 30.07
CA ASN A 596 -20.84 6.30 30.71
C ASN A 596 -20.41 7.41 29.73
N GLY A 597 -20.66 7.27 28.43
CA GLY A 597 -20.36 8.31 27.45
C GLY A 597 -21.35 9.48 27.51
N LYS A 598 -20.92 10.66 27.05
CA LYS A 598 -21.84 11.76 26.73
C LYS A 598 -22.41 11.55 25.33
N SER A 599 -23.64 12.01 25.11
CA SER A 599 -24.29 12.00 23.80
C SER A 599 -23.44 12.73 22.75
N THR A 600 -23.44 12.19 21.54
CA THR A 600 -22.71 12.79 20.41
C THR A 600 -23.41 14.04 19.89
N ARG A 601 -22.67 14.95 19.26
CA ARG A 601 -23.24 16.12 18.57
C ARG A 601 -23.44 15.86 17.07
N HIS A 602 -23.20 14.63 16.62
CA HIS A 602 -23.43 14.16 15.26
C HIS A 602 -24.93 13.96 15.02
N PRO A 603 -25.34 13.70 13.76
CA PRO A 603 -26.72 13.31 13.48
C PRO A 603 -27.13 12.13 14.36
N ASN A 604 -28.24 12.29 15.10
CA ASN A 604 -28.73 11.26 16.00
C ASN A 604 -29.56 10.22 15.24
N ILE A 605 -29.28 8.94 15.51
CA ILE A 605 -29.93 7.81 14.83
C ILE A 605 -31.44 7.79 15.11
N ASP A 606 -31.86 7.93 16.36
CA ASP A 606 -33.28 7.85 16.73
C ASP A 606 -34.09 8.99 16.08
N GLN A 607 -33.59 10.22 16.14
CA GLN A 607 -34.21 11.38 15.49
C GLN A 607 -34.28 11.22 13.97
N PHE A 608 -33.26 10.62 13.37
CA PHE A 608 -33.25 10.31 11.95
C PHE A 608 -34.34 9.29 11.61
N ILE A 609 -34.38 8.15 12.32
CA ILE A 609 -35.37 7.09 12.12
C ILE A 609 -36.79 7.65 12.29
N ASP A 610 -37.06 8.40 13.36
CA ASP A 610 -38.36 9.03 13.59
C ASP A 610 -38.78 9.94 12.43
N SER A 611 -37.84 10.73 11.90
CA SER A 611 -38.09 11.61 10.77
C SER A 611 -38.37 10.84 9.48
N ILE A 612 -37.67 9.72 9.23
CA ILE A 612 -37.87 8.89 8.05
C ILE A 612 -39.19 8.12 8.16
N CYS A 613 -39.46 7.47 9.28
CA CYS A 613 -40.71 6.77 9.54
C CYS A 613 -41.93 7.67 9.33
N LYS A 614 -41.91 8.92 9.82
CA LYS A 614 -43.01 9.88 9.57
C LYS A 614 -43.25 10.14 8.08
N ARG A 615 -42.18 10.31 7.30
CA ARG A 615 -42.28 10.55 5.86
C ARG A 615 -42.72 9.30 5.09
N LEU A 616 -42.26 8.12 5.50
CA LEU A 616 -42.65 6.85 4.90
C LEU A 616 -44.12 6.54 5.12
N HIS A 617 -44.66 6.74 6.33
CA HIS A 617 -46.10 6.61 6.58
C HIS A 617 -46.92 7.51 5.65
N GLN A 618 -46.52 8.79 5.52
CA GLN A 618 -47.17 9.71 4.59
C GLN A 618 -47.11 9.23 3.14
N ALA A 619 -45.97 8.67 2.73
CA ALA A 619 -45.75 8.18 1.39
C ALA A 619 -46.54 6.90 1.08
N ILE A 620 -46.63 5.97 2.04
CA ILE A 620 -47.46 4.75 1.94
C ILE A 620 -48.93 5.12 1.84
N GLU A 621 -49.42 6.04 2.67
CA GLU A 621 -50.81 6.50 2.59
C GLU A 621 -51.15 7.12 1.23
N VAL A 622 -50.23 7.90 0.65
CA VAL A 622 -50.39 8.47 -0.70
C VAL A 622 -50.42 7.35 -1.73
N TYR A 623 -49.49 6.40 -1.65
CA TYR A 623 -49.42 5.26 -2.57
C TYR A 623 -50.70 4.41 -2.54
N GLU A 624 -51.21 4.05 -1.35
CA GLU A 624 -52.44 3.27 -1.18
C GLU A 624 -53.69 4.00 -1.69
N LYS A 625 -53.73 5.33 -1.58
CA LYS A 625 -54.85 6.16 -2.04
C LYS A 625 -54.80 6.47 -3.55
N THR A 626 -53.69 6.16 -4.23
CA THR A 626 -53.52 6.43 -5.66
C THR A 626 -54.18 5.33 -6.50
N PRO A 627 -55.21 5.62 -7.32
CA PRO A 627 -55.89 4.59 -8.11
C PRO A 627 -54.98 4.04 -9.21
N LEU A 628 -54.83 2.71 -9.28
CA LEU A 628 -54.22 2.02 -10.41
C LEU A 628 -55.14 2.15 -11.64
N VAL A 629 -54.91 3.17 -12.48
CA VAL A 629 -55.71 3.38 -13.69
C VAL A 629 -55.37 2.29 -14.71
N ASN A 630 -56.27 1.33 -14.88
CA ASN A 630 -56.23 0.34 -15.94
C ASN A 630 -57.05 0.85 -17.13
N ILE A 631 -56.39 1.41 -18.14
CA ILE A 631 -57.02 1.69 -19.44
C ILE A 631 -56.14 1.09 -20.54
N SER A 632 -56.55 -0.12 -20.98
CA SER A 632 -56.21 -0.73 -22.26
C SER A 632 -54.72 -0.73 -22.68
N GLY A 633 -53.96 -1.69 -22.19
CA GLY A 633 -52.87 -2.30 -22.97
C GLY A 633 -51.64 -1.45 -23.30
N GLN A 634 -51.48 -0.26 -22.69
CA GLN A 634 -50.21 0.48 -22.69
C GLN A 634 -49.67 0.57 -21.26
N VAL A 635 -48.34 0.51 -21.15
CA VAL A 635 -47.57 0.46 -19.91
C VAL A 635 -48.07 1.50 -18.91
N VAL A 636 -48.42 1.04 -17.70
CA VAL A 636 -48.93 1.88 -16.61
C VAL A 636 -47.81 2.82 -16.15
N GLU A 637 -47.96 4.13 -16.40
CA GLU A 637 -47.17 5.14 -15.68
C GLU A 637 -47.65 5.15 -14.22
N ILE A 638 -46.77 4.73 -13.31
CA ILE A 638 -46.95 4.93 -11.88
C ILE A 638 -47.04 6.45 -11.65
N ASP A 639 -48.06 6.92 -10.94
CA ASP A 639 -48.22 8.33 -10.58
C ASP A 639 -46.91 8.90 -10.02
N PHE A 640 -46.56 10.13 -10.39
CA PHE A 640 -45.32 10.78 -10.01
C PHE A 640 -45.11 10.80 -8.48
N GLU A 641 -46.19 10.98 -7.72
CA GLU A 641 -46.17 10.95 -6.25
C GLU A 641 -45.99 9.53 -5.69
N ALA A 642 -46.56 8.51 -6.33
CA ALA A 642 -46.34 7.11 -5.98
C ALA A 642 -44.89 6.66 -6.29
N HIS A 643 -44.28 7.19 -7.36
CA HIS A 643 -42.89 6.92 -7.70
C HIS A 643 -41.90 7.55 -6.70
N LYS A 644 -42.15 8.79 -6.27
CA LYS A 644 -41.39 9.43 -5.19
C LYS A 644 -41.51 8.66 -3.88
N ALA A 645 -42.71 8.19 -3.54
CA ALA A 645 -42.94 7.39 -2.35
C ALA A 645 -42.09 6.11 -2.36
N LEU A 646 -42.04 5.41 -3.49
CA LEU A 646 -41.24 4.19 -3.64
C LEU A 646 -39.73 4.45 -3.56
N ASN A 647 -39.25 5.54 -4.16
CA ASN A 647 -37.85 5.95 -4.08
C ASN A 647 -37.44 6.29 -2.64
N LEU A 648 -38.32 6.96 -1.88
CA LEU A 648 -38.12 7.26 -0.47
C LEU A 648 -38.03 5.98 0.37
N ILE A 649 -38.90 5.00 0.12
CA ILE A 649 -38.89 3.69 0.79
C ILE A 649 -37.55 2.96 0.53
N GLU A 650 -37.12 2.84 -0.73
CA GLU A 650 -35.88 2.14 -1.10
C GLU A 650 -34.65 2.77 -0.41
N THR A 651 -34.55 4.10 -0.45
CA THR A 651 -33.38 4.84 0.07
C THR A 651 -33.34 4.88 1.58
N GLY A 652 -34.49 5.11 2.21
CA GLY A 652 -34.60 5.04 3.67
C GLY A 652 -34.17 3.66 4.16
N THR A 653 -34.70 2.59 3.54
CA THR A 653 -34.35 1.20 3.88
C THR A 653 -32.86 0.93 3.73
N TYR A 654 -32.25 1.36 2.62
CA TYR A 654 -30.81 1.18 2.38
C TYR A 654 -29.97 1.88 3.45
N ALA A 655 -30.27 3.15 3.73
CA ALA A 655 -29.56 3.92 4.75
C ALA A 655 -29.66 3.25 6.13
N MET A 656 -30.82 2.67 6.47
CA MET A 656 -31.02 1.98 7.75
C MET A 656 -30.35 0.60 7.80
N PHE A 657 -30.33 -0.15 6.69
CA PHE A 657 -29.69 -1.47 6.63
C PHE A 657 -28.19 -1.41 6.94
N ASP A 658 -27.49 -0.40 6.41
CA ASP A 658 -26.06 -0.22 6.69
C ASP A 658 -25.76 0.27 8.12
N ILE A 659 -26.73 0.94 8.76
CA ILE A 659 -26.62 1.34 10.17
C ILE A 659 -26.78 0.09 11.07
N ASP A 660 -27.71 -0.81 10.75
CA ASP A 660 -28.10 -1.93 11.62
C ASP A 660 -27.11 -3.11 11.64
N ILE A 661 -26.24 -3.23 10.63
CA ILE A 661 -25.08 -4.14 10.70
C ILE A 661 -24.15 -3.78 11.88
N LYS A 662 -24.27 -2.58 12.46
CA LYS A 662 -23.36 -2.08 13.51
C LYS A 662 -23.99 -1.89 14.91
N SER A 663 -25.32 -1.96 15.11
CA SER A 663 -25.94 -1.53 16.39
C SER A 663 -27.09 -2.40 16.95
N GLU A 664 -27.01 -3.72 16.89
CA GLU A 664 -27.94 -4.64 17.59
C GLU A 664 -29.43 -4.56 17.15
N ALA A 665 -29.75 -4.76 15.87
CA ALA A 665 -30.98 -5.31 15.28
C ALA A 665 -32.39 -4.77 15.69
N HIS A 666 -32.51 -3.84 16.62
CA HIS A 666 -33.80 -3.45 17.19
C HIS A 666 -34.59 -2.53 16.25
N HIS A 667 -33.90 -1.67 15.50
CA HIS A 667 -34.51 -0.63 14.68
C HIS A 667 -34.99 -1.16 13.32
N PHE A 668 -34.25 -2.05 12.68
CA PHE A 668 -34.66 -2.76 11.46
C PHE A 668 -35.87 -3.66 11.70
N ILE A 669 -36.00 -4.26 12.89
CA ILE A 669 -37.19 -5.05 13.24
C ILE A 669 -38.42 -4.14 13.34
N VAL A 670 -38.33 -2.98 13.99
CA VAL A 670 -39.43 -1.99 14.04
C VAL A 670 -39.77 -1.50 12.63
N PHE A 671 -38.75 -1.29 11.79
CA PHE A 671 -38.92 -0.89 10.40
C PHE A 671 -39.63 -1.95 9.53
N CYS A 672 -39.20 -3.22 9.62
CA CYS A 672 -39.84 -4.35 8.94
C CYS A 672 -41.26 -4.66 9.46
N GLN A 673 -41.64 -4.15 10.63
CA GLN A 673 -43.01 -4.24 11.14
C GLN A 673 -43.92 -3.11 10.62
N LEU A 674 -43.34 -2.03 10.09
CA LEU A 674 -44.05 -0.87 9.53
C LEU A 674 -44.28 -0.97 8.01
N ILE A 675 -43.41 -1.70 7.29
CA ILE A 675 -43.63 -2.16 5.91
C ILE A 675 -44.49 -3.42 5.95
#